data_AF-A0A4Q6C6N6-F1
#
_entry.id   AF-A0A4Q6C6N6-F1
#
_cell.length_a   1.000
_cell.length_b   1.000
_cell.length_c   1.000
_cell.angle_alpha   90.00
_cell.angle_beta   90.00
_cell.angle_gamma   90.00
#
_symmetry.space_group_name_H-M   'P 1'
#
loop_
_entity.id
_entity.type
_entity.pdbx_description
1 polymer ?
#
loop_
_entity_poly.entity_id
_entity_poly.type
_entity_poly.pdbx_seq_one_letter_code
_entity_poly.pdbx_strand_id
1 'polypeptide(L)'
;MPTSIAVESGQADLMLSAYLGADFVTRGQAVYRLLDARVAFHSRPPKVGETIRYEIEIKKFFEQGGTLFFNFAFEGYVGDRHVMSMVDGCAGFFTENALDEGRGIKRSQLQLKAYPGKTTGDFKPLVPMFEQSFTDADINALQVGEYARAFGPDFNNKVQNPKKLPSGDMKLVHRIRELDPRGGRFGIGSITGEADIHPDDWFLTCHFIDDQVMPGTLMFECCLHTLRVFLMRAGWIGEADSQSLVPKPGVWSGLKCRGQVLPTTKKVTYEIEIKEIGYGPDAYVICDALMYADGKPIVDITDMSLTIVDHTKHTFDSLWGRPAEPEPAFTYNDILAFSNGNPSDCFGEVYKVFDKQRKIARLPRPPFQFLDSVEWVDGPYMAQNVGTRLVAHYENPEDAWYWALNQNRLPFSVLVEIALQPCGFMAAYMGSALCSERDLKFRNLSGEGTQLQDIRRGDGRLSIEVSSTKIAKSGDMIIQDYSFRVFNQRGDVYKGTTSFGFFTEEALAQQAGLRGEKPWEGRAVTRPYPQSEALPQGRLRMVDSWDYEPSQIFGAKKVNPEEWFFEAHFFEDPVMPGSLGLESLTQIASAEADRRLPHKNWRVALNTTHNWVYRGQVRKHNKEVRLKLDVSGQRDNELTFDSVLYCDDLPIYKLDKLTIEVVDS
;
A
#
# COMPACT_ATOMS: atom_id res chain seq x y z
N MET A 1 3.30 -18.05 -12.18
CA MET A 1 2.28 -18.13 -13.25
C MET A 1 2.23 -16.79 -13.98
N PRO A 2 2.13 -16.72 -15.33
CA PRO A 2 1.91 -15.47 -16.06
C PRO A 2 0.60 -14.79 -15.65
N THR A 3 0.53 -13.46 -15.75
CA THR A 3 -0.63 -12.67 -15.30
C THR A 3 -1.86 -12.99 -16.12
N SER A 4 -1.73 -13.05 -17.45
CA SER A 4 -2.78 -13.49 -18.38
C SER A 4 -3.41 -14.81 -17.98
N ILE A 5 -2.58 -15.85 -17.83
CA ILE A 5 -3.06 -17.21 -17.52
C ILE A 5 -3.72 -17.24 -16.13
N ALA A 6 -3.20 -16.47 -15.17
CA ALA A 6 -3.81 -16.36 -13.86
C ALA A 6 -5.24 -15.82 -13.98
N VAL A 7 -5.44 -14.70 -14.68
CA VAL A 7 -6.79 -14.14 -14.89
C VAL A 7 -7.67 -15.04 -15.76
N GLU A 8 -7.13 -15.59 -16.85
CA GLU A 8 -7.84 -16.44 -17.80
C GLU A 8 -8.32 -17.76 -17.18
N SER A 9 -7.59 -18.30 -16.21
CA SER A 9 -8.02 -19.50 -15.47
C SER A 9 -9.33 -19.29 -14.68
N GLY A 10 -9.79 -18.03 -14.54
CA GLY A 10 -11.11 -17.64 -14.03
C GLY A 10 -12.26 -17.74 -15.04
N GLN A 11 -12.07 -18.31 -16.23
CA GLN A 11 -13.08 -18.49 -17.31
C GLN A 11 -14.36 -19.28 -16.95
N ALA A 12 -14.55 -19.66 -15.68
CA ALA A 12 -15.78 -20.30 -15.22
C ALA A 12 -16.99 -19.35 -15.24
N ASP A 13 -16.80 -18.06 -15.51
CA ASP A 13 -17.88 -17.11 -15.84
C ASP A 13 -18.63 -17.53 -17.12
N LEU A 14 -17.94 -18.01 -18.17
CA LEU A 14 -18.60 -18.56 -19.36
C LEU A 14 -19.46 -19.76 -18.99
N MET A 15 -18.91 -20.72 -18.23
CA MET A 15 -19.66 -21.92 -17.80
C MET A 15 -20.89 -21.54 -16.96
N LEU A 16 -20.74 -20.61 -16.02
CA LEU A 16 -21.84 -20.13 -15.19
C LEU A 16 -22.90 -19.39 -16.01
N SER A 17 -22.49 -18.56 -16.97
CA SER A 17 -23.43 -17.83 -17.84
C SER A 17 -24.24 -18.76 -18.74
N ALA A 18 -23.59 -19.78 -19.31
CA ALA A 18 -24.23 -20.85 -20.07
C ALA A 18 -25.24 -21.63 -19.20
N TYR A 19 -24.81 -22.04 -17.99
CA TYR A 19 -25.68 -22.72 -17.02
C TYR A 19 -26.92 -21.91 -16.64
N LEU A 20 -26.78 -20.58 -16.50
CA LEU A 20 -27.88 -19.67 -16.22
C LEU A 20 -28.78 -19.39 -17.43
N GLY A 21 -28.46 -19.93 -18.61
CA GLY A 21 -29.33 -19.95 -19.79
C GLY A 21 -29.01 -18.94 -20.88
N ALA A 22 -27.81 -18.34 -20.89
CA ALA A 22 -27.40 -17.42 -21.95
C ALA A 22 -27.55 -18.04 -23.35
N ASP A 23 -27.23 -19.32 -23.51
CA ASP A 23 -27.33 -20.03 -24.79
C ASP A 23 -28.77 -20.20 -25.31
N PHE A 24 -29.77 -20.26 -24.42
CA PHE A 24 -31.17 -20.30 -24.84
C PHE A 24 -31.66 -18.95 -25.38
N VAL A 25 -31.03 -17.85 -24.93
CA VAL A 25 -31.29 -16.50 -25.41
C VAL A 25 -30.57 -16.27 -26.74
N THR A 26 -29.27 -16.60 -26.82
CA THR A 26 -28.43 -16.35 -28.00
C THR A 26 -28.64 -17.36 -29.13
N ARG A 27 -29.09 -18.58 -28.82
CA ARG A 27 -29.41 -19.66 -29.77
C ARG A 27 -28.28 -19.98 -30.75
N GLY A 28 -27.02 -19.85 -30.29
CA GLY A 28 -25.84 -20.07 -31.12
C GLY A 28 -25.62 -19.03 -32.21
N GLN A 29 -26.29 -17.87 -32.16
CA GLN A 29 -26.15 -16.78 -33.13
C GLN A 29 -25.17 -15.70 -32.69
N ALA A 30 -24.58 -15.84 -31.51
CA ALA A 30 -23.74 -14.82 -30.90
C ALA A 30 -22.53 -15.44 -30.18
N VAL A 31 -21.43 -14.69 -30.14
CA VAL A 31 -20.14 -15.11 -29.59
C VAL A 31 -19.74 -14.25 -28.38
N TYR A 32 -19.00 -14.85 -27.44
CA TYR A 32 -18.61 -14.21 -26.19
C TYR A 32 -17.51 -13.18 -26.37
N ARG A 33 -17.64 -11.99 -25.77
CA ARG A 33 -16.53 -11.03 -25.62
C ARG A 33 -16.52 -10.41 -24.23
N LEU A 34 -15.34 -10.39 -23.61
CA LEU A 34 -15.04 -9.55 -22.45
C LEU A 34 -14.92 -8.09 -22.90
N LEU A 35 -15.51 -7.16 -22.15
CA LEU A 35 -15.54 -5.74 -22.49
C LEU A 35 -14.83 -4.88 -21.45
N ASP A 36 -15.10 -5.09 -20.18
CA ASP A 36 -14.57 -4.26 -19.10
C ASP A 36 -14.24 -5.14 -17.90
N ALA A 37 -13.13 -4.85 -17.23
CA ALA A 37 -12.77 -5.45 -15.95
C ALA A 37 -11.78 -4.56 -15.20
N ARG A 38 -11.78 -4.63 -13.87
CA ARG A 38 -10.67 -4.16 -13.04
C ARG A 38 -10.16 -5.30 -12.18
N VAL A 39 -8.85 -5.53 -12.22
CA VAL A 39 -8.20 -6.65 -11.54
C VAL A 39 -7.14 -6.12 -10.59
N ALA A 40 -7.09 -6.65 -9.38
CA ALA A 40 -5.98 -6.43 -8.45
C ALA A 40 -5.45 -7.77 -7.95
N PHE A 41 -4.12 -7.86 -7.86
CA PHE A 41 -3.46 -8.93 -7.12
C PHE A 41 -3.23 -8.47 -5.68
N HIS A 42 -3.47 -9.33 -4.71
CA HIS A 42 -3.32 -9.04 -3.28
C HIS A 42 -2.10 -9.75 -2.68
N SER A 43 -1.61 -10.80 -3.34
CA SER A 43 -0.40 -11.53 -2.96
C SER A 43 0.32 -12.08 -4.20
N ARG A 44 1.46 -12.76 -4.01
CA ARG A 44 2.26 -13.33 -5.11
C ARG A 44 1.38 -14.29 -5.96
N PRO A 45 1.52 -14.31 -7.31
CA PRO A 45 0.79 -15.26 -8.15
C PRO A 45 1.04 -16.73 -7.76
N PRO A 46 0.15 -17.65 -8.14
CA PRO A 46 0.32 -19.07 -7.83
C PRO A 46 1.62 -19.65 -8.41
N LYS A 47 2.22 -20.58 -7.64
CA LYS A 47 3.39 -21.39 -8.00
C LYS A 47 2.96 -22.71 -8.64
N VAL A 48 3.90 -23.34 -9.34
CA VAL A 48 3.69 -24.68 -9.91
C VAL A 48 3.31 -25.65 -8.80
N GLY A 49 2.24 -26.42 -9.02
CA GLY A 49 1.69 -27.37 -8.05
C GLY A 49 0.62 -26.80 -7.11
N GLU A 50 0.45 -25.47 -7.06
CA GLU A 50 -0.65 -24.86 -6.30
C GLU A 50 -1.97 -24.92 -7.09
N THR A 51 -3.08 -25.11 -6.38
CA THR A 51 -4.44 -25.03 -6.94
C THR A 51 -5.03 -23.67 -6.62
N ILE A 52 -5.51 -22.95 -7.63
CA ILE A 52 -6.28 -21.73 -7.46
C ILE A 52 -7.79 -22.05 -7.51
N ARG A 53 -8.52 -21.50 -6.54
CA ARG A 53 -9.97 -21.62 -6.41
C ARG A 53 -10.61 -20.26 -6.69
N TYR A 54 -11.51 -20.22 -7.66
CA TYR A 54 -12.27 -19.01 -8.00
C TYR A 54 -13.66 -19.08 -7.40
N GLU A 55 -14.08 -17.97 -6.79
CA GLU A 55 -15.47 -17.69 -6.43
C GLU A 55 -15.98 -16.65 -7.42
N ILE A 56 -16.89 -17.05 -8.31
CA ILE A 56 -17.40 -16.19 -9.39
C ILE A 56 -18.88 -15.89 -9.14
N GLU A 57 -19.23 -14.61 -9.25
CA GLU A 57 -20.60 -14.13 -9.11
C GLU A 57 -21.03 -13.40 -10.39
N ILE A 58 -22.06 -13.91 -11.07
CA ILE A 58 -22.79 -13.13 -12.08
C ILE A 58 -23.83 -12.28 -11.35
N LYS A 59 -23.62 -10.96 -11.38
CA LYS A 59 -24.42 -9.97 -10.64
C LYS A 59 -25.77 -9.69 -11.30
N LYS A 60 -25.78 -9.61 -12.63
CA LYS A 60 -27.00 -9.40 -13.43
C LYS A 60 -26.76 -9.70 -14.90
N PHE A 61 -27.82 -10.12 -15.58
CA PHE A 61 -27.96 -10.04 -17.04
C PHE A 61 -28.73 -8.80 -17.44
N PHE A 62 -28.44 -8.25 -18.61
CA PHE A 62 -29.19 -7.16 -19.21
C PHE A 62 -29.02 -7.16 -20.73
N GLU A 63 -29.98 -6.59 -21.45
CA GLU A 63 -29.93 -6.48 -22.90
C GLU A 63 -29.77 -5.02 -23.32
N GLN A 64 -28.96 -4.77 -24.36
CA GLN A 64 -28.81 -3.46 -24.97
C GLN A 64 -28.56 -3.60 -26.46
N GLY A 65 -29.38 -2.95 -27.29
CA GLY A 65 -29.23 -3.01 -28.75
C GLY A 65 -29.39 -4.42 -29.34
N GLY A 66 -30.13 -5.32 -28.66
CA GLY A 66 -30.29 -6.72 -29.07
C GLY A 66 -29.14 -7.65 -28.67
N THR A 67 -28.11 -7.13 -27.98
CA THR A 67 -27.00 -7.90 -27.43
C THR A 67 -27.28 -8.24 -25.98
N LEU A 68 -27.07 -9.49 -25.59
CA LEU A 68 -27.13 -9.94 -24.19
C LEU A 68 -25.80 -9.65 -23.50
N PHE A 69 -25.85 -8.99 -22.35
CA PHE A 69 -24.71 -8.68 -21.50
C PHE A 69 -24.90 -9.27 -20.11
N PHE A 70 -23.79 -9.41 -19.40
CA PHE A 70 -23.82 -9.66 -17.97
C PHE A 70 -22.67 -8.97 -17.24
N ASN A 71 -22.95 -8.59 -16.00
CA ASN A 71 -21.93 -8.11 -15.08
C ASN A 71 -21.51 -9.23 -14.14
N PHE A 72 -20.22 -9.29 -13.83
CA PHE A 72 -19.67 -10.30 -12.93
C PHE A 72 -18.49 -9.78 -12.12
N ALA A 73 -18.12 -10.54 -11.10
CA ALA A 73 -16.93 -10.35 -10.30
C ALA A 73 -16.38 -11.72 -9.90
N PHE A 74 -15.09 -11.78 -9.54
CA PHE A 74 -14.55 -12.97 -8.91
C PHE A 74 -13.52 -12.66 -7.83
N GLU A 75 -13.37 -13.61 -6.92
CA GLU A 75 -12.29 -13.69 -5.94
C GLU A 75 -11.48 -14.96 -6.15
N GLY A 76 -10.15 -14.87 -6.08
CA GLY A 76 -9.22 -15.97 -6.36
C GLY A 76 -8.34 -16.31 -5.16
N TYR A 77 -8.35 -17.58 -4.74
CA TYR A 77 -7.67 -18.07 -3.54
C TYR A 77 -6.73 -19.25 -3.81
N VAL A 78 -5.61 -19.32 -3.08
CA VAL A 78 -4.77 -20.52 -2.97
C VAL A 78 -4.75 -20.96 -1.52
N GLY A 79 -5.47 -22.05 -1.20
CA GLY A 79 -5.83 -22.34 0.20
C GLY A 79 -6.64 -21.18 0.78
N ASP A 80 -6.22 -20.66 1.93
CA ASP A 80 -6.82 -19.48 2.57
C ASP A 80 -6.18 -18.15 2.12
N ARG A 81 -5.14 -18.20 1.29
CA ARG A 81 -4.44 -17.01 0.82
C ARG A 81 -5.23 -16.35 -0.31
N HIS A 82 -5.68 -15.12 -0.07
CA HIS A 82 -6.31 -14.30 -1.09
C HIS A 82 -5.26 -13.82 -2.12
N VAL A 83 -5.43 -14.22 -3.38
CA VAL A 83 -4.47 -13.96 -4.46
C VAL A 83 -4.88 -12.79 -5.32
N MET A 84 -6.13 -12.73 -5.77
CA MET A 84 -6.59 -11.69 -6.68
C MET A 84 -8.11 -11.47 -6.59
N SER A 85 -8.54 -10.27 -6.97
CA SER A 85 -9.95 -9.93 -7.18
C SER A 85 -10.15 -9.36 -8.58
N MET A 86 -11.30 -9.64 -9.19
CA MET A 86 -11.82 -8.94 -10.35
C MET A 86 -13.16 -8.30 -10.00
N VAL A 87 -13.29 -7.01 -10.28
CA VAL A 87 -14.52 -6.23 -10.14
C VAL A 87 -14.86 -5.53 -11.45
N ASP A 88 -16.07 -4.99 -11.53
CA ASP A 88 -16.59 -4.28 -12.71
C ASP A 88 -16.49 -5.10 -14.01
N GLY A 89 -16.51 -6.43 -13.88
CA GLY A 89 -16.55 -7.36 -14.99
C GLY A 89 -17.81 -7.12 -15.82
N CYS A 90 -17.63 -6.97 -17.13
CA CYS A 90 -18.69 -6.83 -18.10
C CYS A 90 -18.33 -7.64 -19.35
N ALA A 91 -19.19 -8.58 -19.70
CA ALA A 91 -19.08 -9.38 -20.91
C ALA A 91 -20.42 -9.40 -21.64
N GLY A 92 -20.39 -9.77 -22.92
CA GLY A 92 -21.59 -9.90 -23.72
C GLY A 92 -21.47 -10.92 -24.84
N PHE A 93 -22.61 -11.25 -25.41
CA PHE A 93 -22.76 -12.20 -26.52
C PHE A 93 -23.19 -11.45 -27.78
N PHE A 94 -22.27 -11.34 -28.72
CA PHE A 94 -22.41 -10.48 -29.90
C PHE A 94 -22.65 -11.28 -31.17
N THR A 95 -23.60 -10.86 -31.98
CA THR A 95 -23.70 -11.33 -33.37
C THR A 95 -22.55 -10.76 -34.20
N GLU A 96 -22.23 -11.36 -35.34
CA GLU A 96 -21.20 -10.85 -36.27
C GLU A 96 -21.44 -9.37 -36.64
N ASN A 97 -22.69 -9.02 -36.98
CA ASN A 97 -23.06 -7.63 -37.29
C ASN A 97 -22.78 -6.67 -36.11
N ALA A 98 -23.08 -7.09 -34.88
CA ALA A 98 -22.81 -6.26 -33.70
C ALA A 98 -21.32 -6.06 -33.44
N LEU A 99 -20.48 -7.02 -33.83
CA LEU A 99 -19.02 -6.91 -33.75
C LEU A 99 -18.46 -5.95 -34.81
N ASP A 100 -18.97 -6.02 -36.03
CA ASP A 100 -18.57 -5.14 -37.15
C ASP A 100 -18.87 -3.66 -36.87
N GLU A 101 -19.95 -3.38 -36.14
CA GLU A 101 -20.30 -2.02 -35.69
C GLU A 101 -19.37 -1.46 -34.59
N GLY A 102 -18.47 -2.28 -34.05
CA GLY A 102 -17.50 -1.91 -33.03
C GLY A 102 -16.58 -0.76 -33.47
N ARG A 103 -16.75 0.43 -32.86
CA ARG A 103 -16.01 1.64 -33.25
C ARG A 103 -14.57 1.73 -32.71
N GLY A 104 -14.08 0.70 -32.03
CA GLY A 104 -12.78 0.71 -31.35
C GLY A 104 -12.75 1.59 -30.09
N ILE A 105 -11.57 1.73 -29.49
CA ILE A 105 -11.37 2.61 -28.34
C ILE A 105 -11.34 4.06 -28.79
N LYS A 106 -12.16 4.90 -28.16
CA LYS A 106 -12.03 6.36 -28.25
C LYS A 106 -11.33 6.88 -27.01
N ARG A 107 -10.10 7.38 -27.15
CA ARG A 107 -9.41 8.08 -26.06
C ARG A 107 -10.23 9.31 -25.66
N SER A 108 -10.49 9.45 -24.36
CA SER A 108 -11.11 10.66 -23.80
C SER A 108 -10.13 11.84 -23.86
N GLN A 109 -10.64 13.09 -23.82
CA GLN A 109 -9.76 14.27 -23.74
C GLN A 109 -8.85 14.25 -22.50
N LEU A 110 -9.31 13.64 -21.40
CA LEU A 110 -8.52 13.42 -20.18
C LEU A 110 -7.34 12.47 -20.43
N GLN A 111 -7.52 11.40 -21.22
CA GLN A 111 -6.46 10.44 -21.55
C GLN A 111 -5.43 10.99 -22.55
N LEU A 112 -5.73 12.08 -23.26
CA LEU A 112 -4.80 12.75 -24.18
C LEU A 112 -4.02 13.88 -23.51
N LYS A 113 -4.41 14.27 -22.29
CA LYS A 113 -3.78 15.37 -21.57
C LYS A 113 -2.46 14.92 -20.94
N ALA A 114 -1.46 15.78 -21.00
CA ALA A 114 -0.20 15.56 -20.30
C ALA A 114 -0.37 15.74 -18.79
N TYR A 115 0.28 14.87 -18.02
CA TYR A 115 0.35 14.91 -16.56
C TYR A 115 1.81 14.74 -16.13
N PRO A 116 2.25 15.28 -14.98
CA PRO A 116 3.57 14.95 -14.47
C PRO A 116 3.58 13.48 -14.00
N GLY A 117 4.50 12.69 -14.53
CA GLY A 117 4.79 11.35 -14.01
C GLY A 117 5.43 11.40 -12.62
N LYS A 118 5.35 10.29 -11.88
CA LYS A 118 5.91 10.16 -10.52
C LYS A 118 7.16 9.28 -10.51
N THR A 119 8.22 9.75 -9.89
CA THR A 119 9.43 8.95 -9.63
C THR A 119 9.66 8.83 -8.13
N THR A 120 9.88 7.61 -7.63
CA THR A 120 10.06 7.33 -6.19
C THR A 120 11.43 6.74 -5.88
N GLY A 121 11.90 6.91 -4.64
CA GLY A 121 13.19 6.36 -4.18
C GLY A 121 14.40 6.83 -4.99
N ASP A 122 14.38 8.08 -5.47
CA ASP A 122 15.43 8.66 -6.32
C ASP A 122 15.77 7.83 -7.56
N PHE A 123 14.75 7.20 -8.15
CA PHE A 123 14.94 6.39 -9.34
C PHE A 123 15.60 7.15 -10.49
N LYS A 124 16.66 6.54 -11.01
CA LYS A 124 17.33 6.93 -12.25
C LYS A 124 17.68 5.64 -13.01
N PRO A 125 17.56 5.61 -14.34
CA PRO A 125 18.05 4.50 -15.14
C PRO A 125 19.48 4.10 -14.73
N LEU A 126 19.72 2.80 -14.61
CA LEU A 126 20.99 2.25 -14.16
C LEU A 126 22.07 2.34 -15.25
N VAL A 127 21.62 2.43 -16.50
CA VAL A 127 22.39 2.69 -17.71
C VAL A 127 21.83 3.90 -18.46
N PRO A 128 22.66 4.63 -19.23
CA PRO A 128 22.17 5.68 -20.11
C PRO A 128 21.09 5.15 -21.06
N MET A 129 19.97 5.87 -21.14
CA MET A 129 18.87 5.59 -22.07
C MET A 129 18.71 6.75 -23.05
N PHE A 130 18.37 6.40 -24.28
CA PHE A 130 18.10 7.32 -25.38
C PHE A 130 16.99 6.73 -26.25
N GLU A 131 16.44 7.56 -27.13
CA GLU A 131 15.47 7.13 -28.14
C GLU A 131 16.08 6.03 -29.03
N GLN A 132 15.48 4.84 -29.02
CA GLN A 132 16.02 3.68 -29.75
C GLN A 132 14.93 2.70 -30.16
N SER A 133 15.29 1.74 -31.01
CA SER A 133 14.43 0.66 -31.49
C SER A 133 15.17 -0.68 -31.36
N PHE A 134 14.41 -1.78 -31.32
CA PHE A 134 14.95 -3.14 -31.20
C PHE A 134 14.29 -4.05 -32.23
N THR A 135 15.09 -4.75 -33.01
CA THR A 135 14.64 -5.68 -34.06
C THR A 135 14.21 -7.03 -33.48
N ASP A 136 13.62 -7.89 -34.31
CA ASP A 136 13.33 -9.29 -33.98
C ASP A 136 14.55 -10.04 -33.47
N ALA A 137 15.72 -9.80 -34.04
CA ALA A 137 16.95 -10.43 -33.60
C ALA A 137 17.33 -9.99 -32.19
N ASP A 138 17.10 -8.73 -31.83
CA ASP A 138 17.40 -8.19 -30.50
C ASP A 138 16.40 -8.73 -29.47
N ILE A 139 15.12 -8.84 -29.81
CA ILE A 139 14.13 -9.48 -28.94
C ILE A 139 14.40 -10.97 -28.75
N ASN A 140 14.77 -11.69 -29.82
CA ASN A 140 15.20 -13.09 -29.72
C ASN A 140 16.43 -13.24 -28.81
N ALA A 141 17.37 -12.29 -28.85
CA ALA A 141 18.53 -12.30 -27.95
C ALA A 141 18.10 -12.18 -26.47
N LEU A 142 17.12 -11.32 -26.14
CA LEU A 142 16.57 -11.24 -24.78
C LEU A 142 15.87 -12.54 -24.33
N GLN A 143 15.28 -13.29 -25.26
CA GLN A 143 14.62 -14.57 -24.98
C GLN A 143 15.59 -15.70 -24.67
N VAL A 144 16.85 -15.59 -25.10
CA VAL A 144 17.91 -16.54 -24.74
C VAL A 144 18.86 -16.00 -23.66
N GLY A 145 18.70 -14.74 -23.25
CA GLY A 145 19.45 -14.11 -22.17
C GLY A 145 20.68 -13.31 -22.62
N GLU A 146 20.84 -13.06 -23.90
CA GLU A 146 21.97 -12.32 -24.48
C GLU A 146 21.73 -10.81 -24.41
N TYR A 147 21.69 -10.23 -23.20
CA TYR A 147 21.41 -8.80 -23.01
C TYR A 147 22.36 -7.89 -23.78
N ALA A 148 23.65 -8.21 -23.82
CA ALA A 148 24.63 -7.39 -24.50
C ALA A 148 24.43 -7.36 -26.03
N ARG A 149 23.90 -8.45 -26.61
CA ARG A 149 23.55 -8.49 -28.03
C ARG A 149 22.38 -7.57 -28.34
N ALA A 150 21.40 -7.47 -27.45
CA ALA A 150 20.21 -6.64 -27.62
C ALA A 150 20.44 -5.16 -27.26
N PHE A 151 21.11 -4.90 -26.13
CA PHE A 151 21.21 -3.57 -25.53
C PHE A 151 22.60 -2.94 -25.58
N GLY A 152 23.62 -3.69 -25.99
CA GLY A 152 24.99 -3.22 -26.12
C GLY A 152 25.91 -3.57 -24.94
N PRO A 153 27.18 -3.13 -25.00
CA PRO A 153 28.27 -3.67 -24.18
C PRO A 153 28.15 -3.37 -22.68
N ASP A 154 27.39 -2.37 -22.25
CA ASP A 154 27.17 -2.05 -20.83
C ASP A 154 26.53 -3.22 -20.06
N PHE A 155 25.84 -4.11 -20.77
CA PHE A 155 25.17 -5.29 -20.22
C PHE A 155 26.06 -6.55 -20.18
N ASN A 156 27.32 -6.47 -20.63
CA ASN A 156 28.23 -7.62 -20.61
C ASN A 156 28.51 -8.10 -19.18
N ASN A 157 28.40 -9.41 -18.97
CA ASN A 157 28.79 -10.11 -17.74
C ASN A 157 28.17 -9.53 -16.45
N LYS A 158 27.01 -8.86 -16.54
CA LYS A 158 26.30 -8.34 -15.36
C LYS A 158 25.65 -9.44 -14.53
N VAL A 159 25.18 -10.49 -15.19
CA VAL A 159 24.53 -11.65 -14.58
C VAL A 159 25.09 -12.93 -15.19
N GLN A 160 25.08 -14.02 -14.43
CA GLN A 160 25.60 -15.32 -14.88
C GLN A 160 24.51 -16.17 -15.55
N ASN A 161 23.32 -16.22 -14.96
CA ASN A 161 22.14 -16.92 -15.47
C ASN A 161 21.01 -15.90 -15.71
N PRO A 162 20.98 -15.22 -16.85
CA PRO A 162 20.07 -14.09 -17.10
C PRO A 162 18.59 -14.46 -17.05
N LYS A 163 17.79 -13.63 -16.36
CA LYS A 163 16.33 -13.64 -16.47
C LYS A 163 15.86 -13.31 -17.90
N LYS A 164 15.39 -14.33 -18.61
CA LYS A 164 14.96 -14.21 -20.00
C LYS A 164 13.63 -13.49 -20.16
N LEU A 165 13.45 -12.80 -21.28
CA LEU A 165 12.13 -12.42 -21.77
C LEU A 165 11.34 -13.69 -22.12
N PRO A 166 10.02 -13.77 -21.88
CA PRO A 166 9.24 -14.94 -22.25
C PRO A 166 9.38 -15.33 -23.73
N SER A 167 9.42 -16.63 -23.99
CA SER A 167 9.70 -17.24 -25.30
C SER A 167 8.74 -18.41 -25.59
N GLY A 168 8.93 -19.11 -26.71
CA GLY A 168 8.02 -20.18 -27.17
C GLY A 168 6.63 -19.61 -27.45
N ASP A 169 5.59 -20.31 -26.99
CA ASP A 169 4.19 -19.87 -27.12
C ASP A 169 3.94 -18.50 -26.45
N MET A 170 4.78 -18.10 -25.50
CA MET A 170 4.70 -16.79 -24.85
C MET A 170 5.56 -15.72 -25.56
N LYS A 171 6.00 -15.94 -26.80
CA LYS A 171 6.60 -14.89 -27.62
C LYS A 171 5.50 -13.97 -28.16
N LEU A 172 5.16 -12.95 -27.39
CA LEU A 172 4.04 -12.03 -27.66
C LEU A 172 4.46 -10.64 -28.18
N VAL A 173 5.75 -10.36 -28.22
CA VAL A 173 6.35 -9.16 -28.83
C VAL A 173 7.48 -9.61 -29.73
N HIS A 174 7.53 -9.08 -30.96
CA HIS A 174 8.55 -9.41 -31.94
C HIS A 174 9.61 -8.33 -32.00
N ARG A 175 9.23 -7.05 -31.91
CA ARG A 175 10.13 -5.91 -32.07
C ARG A 175 9.65 -4.72 -31.25
N ILE A 176 10.57 -3.80 -30.97
CA ILE A 176 10.28 -2.48 -30.41
C ILE A 176 10.53 -1.45 -31.49
N ARG A 177 9.46 -0.79 -31.93
CA ARG A 177 9.54 0.29 -32.91
C ARG A 177 10.21 1.53 -32.31
N GLU A 178 9.89 1.83 -31.06
CA GLU A 178 10.35 3.05 -30.39
C GLU A 178 10.37 2.84 -28.87
N LEU A 179 11.43 3.32 -28.23
CA LEU A 179 11.56 3.46 -26.79
C LEU A 179 12.11 4.86 -26.55
N ASP A 180 11.37 5.70 -25.82
CA ASP A 180 11.80 7.05 -25.43
C ASP A 180 11.76 7.18 -23.90
N PRO A 181 12.90 7.38 -23.21
CA PRO A 181 12.95 7.52 -21.76
C PRO A 181 12.27 8.78 -21.20
N ARG A 182 11.92 9.77 -22.05
CA ARG A 182 11.23 11.01 -21.66
C ARG A 182 9.88 11.17 -22.36
N GLY A 183 9.46 10.15 -23.11
CA GLY A 183 8.24 10.16 -23.90
C GLY A 183 6.99 9.85 -23.09
N GLY A 184 5.87 9.75 -23.82
CA GLY A 184 4.55 9.52 -23.27
C GLY A 184 3.94 10.74 -22.56
N ARG A 185 2.64 10.70 -22.32
CA ARG A 185 1.88 11.79 -21.69
C ARG A 185 2.34 12.15 -20.27
N PHE A 186 3.11 11.28 -19.64
CA PHE A 186 3.65 11.45 -18.30
C PHE A 186 5.08 12.00 -18.27
N GLY A 187 5.77 12.04 -19.41
CA GLY A 187 7.11 12.63 -19.56
C GLY A 187 8.25 11.85 -18.88
N ILE A 188 8.00 10.61 -18.45
CA ILE A 188 8.98 9.77 -17.71
C ILE A 188 9.23 8.41 -18.39
N GLY A 189 8.77 8.24 -19.63
CA GLY A 189 9.07 7.06 -20.42
C GLY A 189 7.90 6.58 -21.28
N SER A 190 8.22 6.09 -22.47
CA SER A 190 7.28 5.37 -23.34
C SER A 190 7.99 4.28 -24.13
N ILE A 191 7.25 3.24 -24.51
CA ILE A 191 7.72 2.16 -25.39
C ILE A 191 6.60 1.65 -26.29
N THR A 192 6.92 1.42 -27.56
CA THR A 192 6.01 0.89 -28.58
C THR A 192 6.54 -0.42 -29.13
N GLY A 193 5.85 -1.53 -28.82
CA GLY A 193 6.14 -2.87 -29.32
C GLY A 193 5.23 -3.28 -30.48
N GLU A 194 5.65 -4.25 -31.28
CA GLU A 194 4.85 -4.85 -32.35
C GLU A 194 5.02 -6.37 -32.39
N ALA A 195 3.98 -7.07 -32.88
CA ALA A 195 4.04 -8.48 -33.27
C ALA A 195 3.22 -8.70 -34.56
N ASP A 196 3.70 -9.64 -35.38
CA ASP A 196 3.01 -10.08 -36.59
C ASP A 196 2.09 -11.24 -36.21
N ILE A 197 0.84 -11.20 -36.67
CA ILE A 197 -0.19 -12.21 -36.36
C ILE A 197 -0.31 -13.20 -37.51
N HIS A 198 -0.34 -14.48 -37.18
CA HIS A 198 -0.49 -15.58 -38.12
C HIS A 198 -1.73 -16.40 -37.77
N PRO A 199 -2.51 -16.89 -38.76
CA PRO A 199 -3.71 -17.68 -38.50
C PRO A 199 -3.50 -18.93 -37.63
N ASP A 200 -2.28 -19.48 -37.64
CA ASP A 200 -1.87 -20.69 -36.91
C ASP A 200 -1.23 -20.38 -35.54
N ASP A 201 -1.21 -19.12 -35.11
CA ASP A 201 -0.78 -18.77 -33.76
C ASP A 201 -1.63 -19.54 -32.73
N TRP A 202 -0.95 -20.15 -31.74
CA TRP A 202 -1.58 -21.13 -30.83
C TRP A 202 -2.85 -20.59 -30.15
N PHE A 203 -2.86 -19.31 -29.78
CA PHE A 203 -3.99 -18.67 -29.11
C PHE A 203 -5.21 -18.48 -30.03
N LEU A 204 -5.02 -18.37 -31.35
CA LEU A 204 -6.15 -18.34 -32.30
C LEU A 204 -6.71 -19.74 -32.55
N THR A 205 -5.86 -20.77 -32.48
CA THR A 205 -6.28 -22.15 -32.76
C THR A 205 -7.02 -22.81 -31.58
N CYS A 206 -6.84 -22.30 -30.35
CA CYS A 206 -7.49 -22.85 -29.16
C CYS A 206 -8.56 -21.95 -28.53
N HIS A 207 -8.60 -20.66 -28.87
CA HIS A 207 -9.52 -19.69 -28.28
C HIS A 207 -10.22 -18.90 -29.38
N PHE A 208 -11.48 -19.20 -29.73
CA PHE A 208 -12.27 -20.39 -29.40
C PHE A 208 -12.32 -21.34 -30.61
N ILE A 209 -12.74 -22.58 -30.38
CA ILE A 209 -12.81 -23.61 -31.43
C ILE A 209 -13.66 -23.17 -32.64
N ASP A 210 -14.80 -22.53 -32.39
CA ASP A 210 -15.75 -22.06 -33.42
C ASP A 210 -15.71 -20.54 -33.64
N ASP A 211 -14.82 -19.83 -32.95
CA ASP A 211 -14.72 -18.37 -32.96
C ASP A 211 -13.29 -17.94 -32.58
N GLN A 212 -12.38 -18.07 -33.55
CA GLN A 212 -10.96 -17.82 -33.35
C GLN A 212 -10.69 -16.34 -33.10
N VAL A 213 -10.25 -16.00 -31.89
CA VAL A 213 -9.98 -14.64 -31.45
C VAL A 213 -8.95 -14.64 -30.33
N MET A 214 -7.98 -13.73 -30.39
CA MET A 214 -7.01 -13.62 -29.31
C MET A 214 -7.69 -13.30 -27.96
N PRO A 215 -7.34 -13.97 -26.85
CA PRO A 215 -7.87 -13.65 -25.53
C PRO A 215 -7.49 -12.24 -25.09
N GLY A 216 -8.43 -11.49 -24.48
CA GLY A 216 -8.16 -10.15 -23.96
C GLY A 216 -7.12 -10.13 -22.83
N THR A 217 -7.04 -11.20 -22.05
CA THR A 217 -6.00 -11.39 -21.04
C THR A 217 -4.61 -11.54 -21.67
N LEU A 218 -4.51 -12.19 -22.84
CA LEU A 218 -3.26 -12.32 -23.57
C LEU A 218 -2.83 -10.98 -24.19
N MET A 219 -3.78 -10.18 -24.68
CA MET A 219 -3.54 -8.80 -25.12
C MET A 219 -2.90 -7.95 -24.01
N PHE A 220 -3.36 -8.11 -22.77
CA PHE A 220 -2.73 -7.48 -21.60
C PHE A 220 -1.30 -7.98 -21.36
N GLU A 221 -1.04 -9.29 -21.52
CA GLU A 221 0.31 -9.84 -21.37
C GLU A 221 1.28 -9.35 -22.46
N CYS A 222 0.81 -9.09 -23.69
CA CYS A 222 1.64 -8.46 -24.71
C CYS A 222 2.17 -7.09 -24.28
N CYS A 223 1.31 -6.29 -23.65
CA CYS A 223 1.69 -5.02 -23.06
C CYS A 223 2.69 -5.24 -21.91
N LEU A 224 2.48 -6.23 -21.03
CA LEU A 224 3.48 -6.57 -20.00
C LEU A 224 4.83 -6.97 -20.59
N HIS A 225 4.88 -7.73 -21.68
CA HIS A 225 6.14 -8.15 -22.32
C HIS A 225 6.89 -6.94 -22.89
N THR A 226 6.15 -6.03 -23.52
CA THR A 226 6.72 -4.77 -24.03
C THR A 226 7.25 -3.92 -22.87
N LEU A 227 6.51 -3.79 -21.76
CA LEU A 227 6.98 -3.11 -20.55
C LEU A 227 8.26 -3.74 -19.99
N ARG A 228 8.34 -5.08 -19.95
CA ARG A 228 9.54 -5.80 -19.47
C ARG A 228 10.79 -5.40 -20.27
N VAL A 229 10.68 -5.19 -21.58
CA VAL A 229 11.81 -4.71 -22.41
C VAL A 229 12.27 -3.31 -21.96
N PHE A 230 11.35 -2.39 -21.67
CA PHE A 230 11.70 -1.06 -21.12
C PHE A 230 12.45 -1.19 -19.79
N LEU A 231 11.94 -2.00 -18.86
CA LEU A 231 12.55 -2.20 -17.54
C LEU A 231 13.95 -2.82 -17.65
N MET A 232 14.09 -3.88 -18.47
CA MET A 232 15.39 -4.50 -18.73
C MET A 232 16.37 -3.48 -19.33
N ARG A 233 15.92 -2.65 -20.29
CA ARG A 233 16.75 -1.61 -20.89
C ARG A 233 17.13 -0.49 -19.91
N ALA A 234 16.31 -0.21 -18.92
CA ALA A 234 16.62 0.70 -17.81
C ALA A 234 17.64 0.11 -16.81
N GLY A 235 18.01 -1.17 -17.00
CA GLY A 235 18.98 -1.91 -16.19
C GLY A 235 18.36 -2.72 -15.07
N TRP A 236 17.03 -2.87 -15.03
CA TRP A 236 16.36 -3.80 -14.11
C TRP A 236 16.44 -5.25 -14.59
N ILE A 237 17.67 -5.74 -14.70
CA ILE A 237 18.03 -7.12 -15.03
C ILE A 237 18.41 -7.89 -13.77
N GLY A 238 18.36 -9.22 -13.81
CA GLY A 238 18.77 -10.04 -12.68
C GLY A 238 19.00 -11.50 -13.07
N GLU A 239 19.38 -12.30 -12.06
CA GLU A 239 19.52 -13.74 -12.19
C GLU A 239 18.14 -14.41 -12.33
N ALA A 240 18.04 -15.46 -13.14
CA ALA A 240 16.77 -16.09 -13.50
C ALA A 240 16.03 -16.66 -12.28
N ASP A 241 16.78 -17.13 -11.29
CA ASP A 241 16.28 -17.79 -10.08
C ASP A 241 15.94 -16.80 -8.95
N SER A 242 16.51 -15.59 -8.96
CA SER A 242 16.23 -14.55 -7.97
C SER A 242 15.18 -13.55 -8.44
N GLN A 243 15.13 -13.26 -9.74
CA GLN A 243 14.28 -12.19 -10.26
C GLN A 243 12.89 -12.70 -10.65
N SER A 244 11.86 -12.17 -9.97
CA SER A 244 10.46 -12.43 -10.29
C SER A 244 9.70 -11.12 -10.49
N LEU A 245 9.10 -10.96 -11.66
CA LEU A 245 8.27 -9.80 -12.00
C LEU A 245 6.81 -10.20 -11.90
N VAL A 246 6.08 -9.55 -10.99
CA VAL A 246 4.67 -9.85 -10.69
C VAL A 246 3.86 -8.56 -10.67
N PRO A 247 2.52 -8.60 -10.85
CA PRO A 247 1.68 -7.42 -10.64
C PRO A 247 1.90 -6.81 -9.27
N LYS A 248 1.93 -5.47 -9.17
CA LYS A 248 2.16 -4.80 -7.89
C LYS A 248 0.95 -5.03 -6.96
N PRO A 249 1.13 -5.62 -5.76
CA PRO A 249 0.01 -5.87 -4.87
C PRO A 249 -0.77 -4.61 -4.51
N GLY A 250 -2.11 -4.72 -4.53
CA GLY A 250 -3.05 -3.66 -4.21
C GLY A 250 -3.31 -2.62 -5.31
N VAL A 251 -2.61 -2.69 -6.45
CA VAL A 251 -2.89 -1.84 -7.61
C VAL A 251 -4.00 -2.45 -8.45
N TRP A 252 -5.07 -1.69 -8.67
CA TRP A 252 -6.18 -2.09 -9.53
C TRP A 252 -5.90 -1.69 -10.98
N SER A 253 -5.59 -2.67 -11.83
CA SER A 253 -5.43 -2.47 -13.27
C SER A 253 -6.77 -2.57 -13.98
N GLY A 254 -7.12 -1.59 -14.81
CA GLY A 254 -8.32 -1.57 -15.63
C GLY A 254 -8.06 -2.09 -17.03
N LEU A 255 -8.99 -2.88 -17.56
CA LEU A 255 -8.98 -3.41 -18.93
C LEU A 255 -10.29 -3.02 -19.61
N LYS A 256 -10.18 -2.43 -20.82
CA LYS A 256 -11.33 -2.16 -21.69
C LYS A 256 -11.07 -2.66 -23.09
N CYS A 257 -11.87 -3.62 -23.55
CA CYS A 257 -11.79 -4.21 -24.87
C CYS A 257 -12.93 -3.68 -25.75
N ARG A 258 -12.61 -3.10 -26.91
CA ARG A 258 -13.59 -2.57 -27.90
C ARG A 258 -13.28 -3.02 -29.33
N GLY A 259 -12.41 -4.02 -29.49
CA GLY A 259 -12.06 -4.64 -30.76
C GLY A 259 -11.41 -6.00 -30.55
N GLN A 260 -10.93 -6.59 -31.64
CA GLN A 260 -10.54 -8.00 -31.70
C GLN A 260 -9.25 -8.17 -32.51
N VAL A 261 -8.52 -9.24 -32.23
CA VAL A 261 -7.45 -9.76 -33.07
C VAL A 261 -7.93 -11.09 -33.62
N LEU A 262 -8.02 -11.18 -34.94
CA LEU A 262 -8.58 -12.31 -35.68
C LEU A 262 -7.48 -12.96 -36.52
N PRO A 263 -7.72 -14.17 -37.09
CA PRO A 263 -6.78 -14.80 -38.03
C PRO A 263 -6.43 -13.93 -39.25
N THR A 264 -7.30 -12.99 -39.61
CA THR A 264 -7.05 -12.04 -40.70
C THR A 264 -6.18 -10.86 -40.30
N THR A 265 -6.07 -10.55 -39.00
CA THR A 265 -5.22 -9.47 -38.49
C THR A 265 -3.79 -9.73 -38.90
N LYS A 266 -3.08 -8.68 -39.35
CA LYS A 266 -1.69 -8.83 -39.82
C LYS A 266 -0.69 -8.40 -38.78
N LYS A 267 -1.01 -7.34 -38.04
CA LYS A 267 -0.09 -6.77 -37.07
C LYS A 267 -0.84 -6.22 -35.87
N VAL A 268 -0.22 -6.41 -34.71
CA VAL A 268 -0.61 -5.74 -33.46
C VAL A 268 0.49 -4.80 -32.99
N THR A 269 0.08 -3.70 -32.37
CA THR A 269 0.98 -2.67 -31.82
C THR A 269 0.59 -2.39 -30.38
N TYR A 270 1.57 -2.25 -29.50
CA TYR A 270 1.38 -2.01 -28.07
C TYR A 270 2.09 -0.70 -27.69
N GLU A 271 1.34 0.36 -27.39
CA GLU A 271 1.88 1.61 -26.86
C GLU A 271 1.81 1.59 -25.34
N ILE A 272 2.90 1.90 -24.65
CA ILE A 272 2.98 1.95 -23.19
C ILE A 272 3.57 3.28 -22.76
N GLU A 273 2.91 3.92 -21.80
CA GLU A 273 3.32 5.21 -21.23
C GLU A 273 3.55 5.04 -19.72
N ILE A 274 4.76 5.29 -19.26
CA ILE A 274 5.16 5.10 -17.85
C ILE A 274 4.54 6.21 -17.01
N LYS A 275 3.73 5.85 -16.01
CA LYS A 275 2.99 6.79 -15.15
C LYS A 275 3.71 7.02 -13.82
N GLU A 276 4.23 5.94 -13.24
CA GLU A 276 5.02 5.95 -12.02
C GLU A 276 6.11 4.89 -12.10
N ILE A 277 7.33 5.21 -11.68
CA ILE A 277 8.44 4.25 -11.64
C ILE A 277 9.39 4.58 -10.49
N GLY A 278 9.84 3.56 -9.78
CA GLY A 278 10.94 3.73 -8.85
C GLY A 278 11.02 2.66 -7.79
N TYR A 279 11.39 3.07 -6.59
CA TYR A 279 11.63 2.18 -5.46
C TYR A 279 10.70 2.56 -4.30
N GLY A 280 10.00 1.56 -3.78
CA GLY A 280 9.42 1.59 -2.44
C GLY A 280 10.17 0.57 -1.59
N PRO A 281 9.49 -0.47 -1.07
CA PRO A 281 10.13 -1.70 -0.61
C PRO A 281 11.00 -2.37 -1.68
N ASP A 282 10.40 -2.57 -2.86
CA ASP A 282 10.98 -3.19 -4.03
C ASP A 282 10.90 -2.21 -5.21
N ALA A 283 11.64 -2.50 -6.29
CA ALA A 283 11.49 -1.80 -7.56
C ALA A 283 10.12 -2.06 -8.18
N TYR A 284 9.43 -1.01 -8.63
CA TYR A 284 8.10 -1.11 -9.22
C TYR A 284 7.84 -0.09 -10.32
N VAL A 285 6.84 -0.38 -11.15
CA VAL A 285 6.36 0.50 -12.21
C VAL A 285 4.83 0.41 -12.31
N ILE A 286 4.20 1.54 -12.64
CA ILE A 286 2.80 1.66 -13.02
C ILE A 286 2.76 2.42 -14.35
N CYS A 287 1.98 1.93 -15.30
CA CYS A 287 1.88 2.49 -16.64
C CYS A 287 0.48 2.31 -17.21
N ASP A 288 0.18 3.08 -18.24
CA ASP A 288 -1.02 2.91 -19.05
C ASP A 288 -0.61 2.37 -20.43
N ALA A 289 -1.49 1.60 -21.06
CA ALA A 289 -1.21 1.02 -22.37
C ALA A 289 -2.41 1.09 -23.32
N LEU A 290 -2.13 1.24 -24.62
CA LEU A 290 -3.12 1.11 -25.68
C LEU A 290 -2.62 0.11 -26.72
N MET A 291 -3.44 -0.88 -27.02
CA MET A 291 -3.18 -1.87 -28.06
C MET A 291 -4.00 -1.58 -29.32
N TYR A 292 -3.37 -1.83 -30.47
CA TYR A 292 -3.94 -1.68 -31.79
C TYR A 292 -3.90 -3.01 -32.54
N ALA A 293 -4.90 -3.25 -33.38
CA ALA A 293 -4.90 -4.29 -34.41
C ALA A 293 -5.02 -3.60 -35.79
N ASP A 294 -4.03 -3.82 -36.66
CA ASP A 294 -3.91 -3.19 -37.98
C ASP A 294 -4.14 -1.66 -37.94
N GLY A 295 -3.60 -1.00 -36.90
CA GLY A 295 -3.69 0.45 -36.68
C GLY A 295 -4.99 0.94 -36.04
N LYS A 296 -5.98 0.08 -35.81
CA LYS A 296 -7.21 0.43 -35.07
C LYS A 296 -7.01 0.19 -33.57
N PRO A 297 -7.28 1.16 -32.69
CA PRO A 297 -7.15 0.96 -31.25
C PRO A 297 -8.27 0.06 -30.72
N ILE A 298 -7.90 -1.03 -30.05
CA ILE A 298 -8.82 -2.10 -29.64
C ILE A 298 -8.87 -2.36 -28.13
N VAL A 299 -7.79 -2.10 -27.39
CA VAL A 299 -7.75 -2.34 -25.94
C VAL A 299 -7.05 -1.20 -25.20
N ASP A 300 -7.73 -0.63 -24.22
CA ASP A 300 -7.21 0.39 -23.29
C ASP A 300 -6.94 -0.25 -21.94
N ILE A 301 -5.73 -0.07 -21.42
CA ILE A 301 -5.30 -0.61 -20.13
C ILE A 301 -4.84 0.55 -19.26
N THR A 302 -5.42 0.68 -18.08
CA THR A 302 -5.03 1.69 -17.10
C THR A 302 -4.39 1.03 -15.88
N ASP A 303 -3.38 1.68 -15.31
CA ASP A 303 -2.70 1.27 -14.08
C ASP A 303 -2.15 -0.17 -14.16
N MET A 304 -1.65 -0.58 -15.34
CA MET A 304 -0.88 -1.81 -15.50
C MET A 304 0.41 -1.69 -14.69
N SER A 305 0.68 -2.67 -13.83
CA SER A 305 1.79 -2.57 -12.88
C SER A 305 2.66 -3.82 -12.84
N LEU A 306 3.93 -3.62 -12.50
CA LEU A 306 4.88 -4.67 -12.14
C LEU A 306 5.68 -4.25 -10.91
N THR A 307 6.02 -5.22 -10.08
CA THR A 307 7.03 -5.12 -9.03
C THR A 307 8.05 -6.24 -9.23
N ILE A 308 9.32 -5.95 -9.00
CA ILE A 308 10.40 -6.94 -9.04
C ILE A 308 10.65 -7.38 -7.61
N VAL A 309 10.15 -8.55 -7.27
CA VAL A 309 10.08 -9.01 -5.89
C VAL A 309 11.49 -9.27 -5.36
N ASP A 310 11.74 -8.84 -4.12
CA ASP A 310 13.01 -9.01 -3.43
C ASP A 310 14.17 -8.31 -4.17
N HIS A 311 13.89 -7.25 -4.92
CA HIS A 311 14.87 -6.42 -5.65
C HIS A 311 14.68 -4.95 -5.31
N THR A 312 15.51 -4.47 -4.39
CA THR A 312 15.48 -3.09 -3.91
C THR A 312 16.38 -2.20 -4.78
N LYS A 313 16.40 -0.90 -4.46
CA LYS A 313 17.41 0.02 -5.02
C LYS A 313 18.84 -0.47 -4.77
N HIS A 314 19.11 -0.98 -3.57
CA HIS A 314 20.42 -1.53 -3.22
C HIS A 314 20.80 -2.68 -4.15
N THR A 315 19.90 -3.64 -4.33
CA THR A 315 20.14 -4.83 -5.15
C THR A 315 20.59 -4.43 -6.57
N PHE A 316 19.92 -3.45 -7.17
CA PHE A 316 20.28 -2.94 -8.49
C PHE A 316 21.55 -2.09 -8.48
N ASP A 317 21.72 -1.17 -7.53
CA ASP A 317 22.93 -0.35 -7.47
C ASP A 317 24.18 -1.21 -7.31
N SER A 318 24.13 -2.24 -6.45
CA SER A 318 25.18 -3.24 -6.27
C SER A 318 25.48 -4.00 -7.56
N LEU A 319 24.45 -4.47 -8.28
CA LEU A 319 24.61 -5.14 -9.58
C LEU A 319 25.32 -4.24 -10.61
N TRP A 320 25.04 -2.95 -10.58
CA TRP A 320 25.60 -1.97 -11.50
C TRP A 320 26.89 -1.30 -11.00
N GLY A 321 27.42 -1.71 -9.84
CA GLY A 321 28.65 -1.15 -9.26
C GLY A 321 28.51 0.32 -8.85
N ARG A 322 27.28 0.80 -8.61
CA ARG A 322 27.02 2.09 -7.98
C ARG A 322 27.28 1.97 -6.47
N PRO A 323 27.70 3.03 -5.78
CA PRO A 323 27.79 3.02 -4.32
C PRO A 323 26.40 2.72 -3.76
N ALA A 324 26.22 1.51 -3.23
CA ALA A 324 24.95 1.08 -2.67
C ALA A 324 24.92 1.44 -1.17
N GLU A 325 23.84 2.08 -0.71
CA GLU A 325 23.58 2.19 0.74
C GLU A 325 23.50 0.76 1.30
N PRO A 326 24.16 0.40 2.42
CA PRO A 326 24.12 -0.97 2.94
C PRO A 326 22.69 -1.49 3.06
N GLU A 327 22.47 -2.79 2.78
CA GLU A 327 21.16 -3.38 2.97
C GLU A 327 20.69 -3.19 4.41
N PRO A 328 19.40 -2.88 4.62
CA PRO A 328 18.88 -2.77 5.96
C PRO A 328 18.96 -4.13 6.65
N ALA A 329 19.29 -4.13 7.94
CA ALA A 329 19.27 -5.31 8.79
C ALA A 329 17.90 -6.03 8.78
N PHE A 330 16.80 -5.27 8.59
CA PHE A 330 15.47 -5.80 8.34
C PHE A 330 14.77 -5.00 7.24
N THR A 331 14.31 -5.70 6.21
CA THR A 331 13.61 -5.17 5.04
C THR A 331 12.12 -4.96 5.32
N TYR A 332 11.42 -4.31 4.39
CA TYR A 332 9.97 -4.18 4.46
C TYR A 332 9.22 -5.52 4.48
N ASN A 333 9.75 -6.54 3.81
CA ASN A 333 9.16 -7.88 3.86
C ASN A 333 9.29 -8.50 5.26
N ASP A 334 10.39 -8.24 5.96
CA ASP A 334 10.56 -8.64 7.36
C ASP A 334 9.56 -7.89 8.26
N ILE A 335 9.40 -6.58 8.06
CA ILE A 335 8.43 -5.79 8.82
C ILE A 335 6.99 -6.28 8.56
N LEU A 336 6.64 -6.56 7.30
CA LEU A 336 5.34 -7.13 6.92
C LEU A 336 5.12 -8.53 7.51
N ALA A 337 6.17 -9.35 7.58
CA ALA A 337 6.10 -10.65 8.22
C ALA A 337 5.74 -10.50 9.71
N PHE A 338 6.33 -9.54 10.41
CA PHE A 338 6.01 -9.31 11.81
C PHE A 338 4.63 -8.65 12.02
N SER A 339 4.20 -7.72 11.16
CA SER A 339 2.88 -7.07 11.28
C SER A 339 1.71 -7.98 10.82
N ASN A 340 1.87 -8.69 9.70
CA ASN A 340 0.79 -9.43 9.03
C ASN A 340 1.03 -10.94 8.89
N GLY A 341 2.29 -11.36 8.75
CA GLY A 341 2.68 -12.72 8.35
C GLY A 341 3.04 -13.64 9.53
N ASN A 342 4.08 -14.46 9.38
CA ASN A 342 4.63 -15.23 10.49
C ASN A 342 5.76 -14.43 11.15
N PRO A 343 5.73 -14.17 12.47
CA PRO A 343 6.84 -13.54 13.16
C PRO A 343 8.19 -14.25 12.97
N SER A 344 8.17 -15.58 12.76
CA SER A 344 9.38 -16.35 12.46
C SER A 344 10.01 -16.03 11.10
N ASP A 345 9.26 -15.49 10.14
CA ASP A 345 9.82 -15.05 8.85
C ASP A 345 10.66 -13.77 9.04
N CYS A 346 10.42 -12.99 10.10
CA CYS A 346 11.21 -11.80 10.46
C CYS A 346 12.35 -12.10 11.45
N PHE A 347 12.07 -12.89 12.50
CA PHE A 347 12.98 -13.10 13.64
C PHE A 347 13.56 -14.53 13.69
N GLY A 348 13.20 -15.39 12.75
CA GLY A 348 13.72 -16.76 12.66
C GLY A 348 13.08 -17.74 13.66
N GLU A 349 13.75 -18.89 13.81
CA GLU A 349 13.19 -20.11 14.43
C GLU A 349 12.57 -19.90 15.82
N VAL A 350 13.20 -19.07 16.66
CA VAL A 350 12.77 -18.84 18.05
C VAL A 350 11.37 -18.21 18.14
N TYR A 351 10.90 -17.57 17.07
CA TYR A 351 9.57 -16.97 16.97
C TYR A 351 8.50 -17.91 16.42
N LYS A 352 8.83 -19.13 15.96
CA LYS A 352 7.83 -20.07 15.42
C LYS A 352 6.69 -20.41 16.36
N VAL A 353 6.93 -20.31 17.68
CA VAL A 353 5.88 -20.49 18.69
C VAL A 353 4.72 -19.51 18.46
N PHE A 354 4.99 -18.30 17.98
CA PHE A 354 4.00 -17.26 17.73
C PHE A 354 3.35 -17.31 16.35
N ASP A 355 3.76 -18.24 15.48
CA ASP A 355 3.14 -18.40 14.16
C ASP A 355 1.78 -19.08 14.28
N LYS A 356 1.64 -20.00 15.24
CA LYS A 356 0.42 -20.83 15.39
C LYS A 356 0.03 -21.19 16.83
N GLN A 357 0.97 -21.17 17.79
CA GLN A 357 0.72 -21.74 19.13
C GLN A 357 0.38 -20.68 20.18
N ARG A 358 1.07 -19.54 20.12
CA ARG A 358 0.94 -18.41 21.05
C ARG A 358 0.66 -17.12 20.31
N LYS A 359 0.10 -16.14 21.01
CA LYS A 359 -0.13 -14.80 20.47
C LYS A 359 0.94 -13.83 20.95
N ILE A 360 1.31 -12.92 20.05
CA ILE A 360 2.23 -11.81 20.35
C ILE A 360 1.60 -10.50 19.89
N ALA A 361 1.88 -9.41 20.61
CA ALA A 361 1.61 -8.08 20.11
C ALA A 361 2.53 -7.78 18.91
N ARG A 362 1.92 -7.74 17.73
CA ARG A 362 2.58 -7.44 16.45
C ARG A 362 2.64 -5.93 16.22
N LEU A 363 3.38 -5.48 15.21
CA LEU A 363 3.27 -4.10 14.75
C LEU A 363 1.92 -3.84 14.08
N PRO A 364 1.49 -2.57 14.00
CA PRO A 364 0.39 -2.18 13.13
C PRO A 364 0.60 -2.59 11.68
N ARG A 365 -0.47 -3.02 11.03
CA ARG A 365 -0.52 -3.42 9.62
C ARG A 365 -0.92 -2.27 8.70
N PRO A 366 -0.60 -2.32 7.40
CA PRO A 366 -1.15 -1.38 6.43
C PRO A 366 -2.69 -1.32 6.54
N PRO A 367 -3.30 -0.12 6.53
CA PRO A 367 -2.69 1.18 6.18
C PRO A 367 -2.11 1.98 7.36
N PHE A 368 -1.93 1.39 8.55
CA PHE A 368 -1.39 2.03 9.77
C PHE A 368 0.05 1.61 10.13
N GLN A 369 0.71 0.87 9.23
CA GLN A 369 2.13 0.58 9.36
C GLN A 369 2.92 1.81 8.95
N PHE A 370 3.80 2.28 9.83
CA PHE A 370 4.68 3.43 9.59
C PHE A 370 6.14 3.11 9.91
N LEU A 371 6.50 1.84 9.78
CA LEU A 371 7.85 1.31 9.79
C LEU A 371 8.04 0.50 8.52
N ASP A 372 9.05 0.84 7.72
CA ASP A 372 9.30 0.16 6.46
C ASP A 372 10.61 -0.63 6.46
N SER A 373 11.60 -0.24 7.26
CA SER A 373 12.84 -1.00 7.38
C SER A 373 13.58 -0.66 8.68
N VAL A 374 14.50 -1.52 9.09
CA VAL A 374 15.49 -1.24 10.12
C VAL A 374 16.86 -1.32 9.48
N GLU A 375 17.55 -0.19 9.40
CA GLU A 375 18.87 -0.06 8.78
C GLU A 375 19.90 -0.91 9.55
N TRP A 376 19.96 -0.74 10.86
CA TRP A 376 20.86 -1.49 11.73
C TRP A 376 20.31 -1.55 13.15
N VAL A 377 20.79 -2.52 13.91
CA VAL A 377 20.57 -2.66 15.35
C VAL A 377 21.93 -2.84 16.03
N ASP A 378 22.25 -1.97 16.98
CA ASP A 378 23.41 -2.07 17.85
C ASP A 378 22.96 -2.64 19.20
N GLY A 379 23.10 -3.95 19.35
CA GLY A 379 22.79 -4.67 20.57
C GLY A 379 22.56 -6.16 20.34
N PRO A 380 22.73 -6.98 21.39
CA PRO A 380 22.59 -8.43 21.29
C PRO A 380 21.16 -8.83 20.90
N TYR A 381 21.06 -9.69 19.89
CA TYR A 381 19.81 -10.33 19.48
C TYR A 381 19.27 -11.24 20.59
N MET A 382 17.95 -11.23 20.81
CA MET A 382 17.28 -12.04 21.85
C MET A 382 17.75 -11.79 23.29
N ALA A 383 18.31 -10.60 23.57
CA ALA A 383 18.69 -10.23 24.93
C ALA A 383 18.11 -8.86 25.33
N GLN A 384 17.54 -8.83 26.53
CA GLN A 384 16.98 -7.64 27.17
C GLN A 384 18.11 -6.72 27.62
N ASN A 385 18.65 -5.93 26.71
CA ASN A 385 19.85 -5.13 26.93
C ASN A 385 19.54 -3.62 26.92
N VAL A 386 19.81 -2.96 28.04
CA VAL A 386 19.79 -1.49 28.11
C VAL A 386 20.95 -0.94 27.29
N GLY A 387 20.71 0.12 26.54
CA GLY A 387 21.67 0.72 25.62
C GLY A 387 21.61 0.15 24.21
N THR A 388 20.76 -0.84 23.92
CA THR A 388 20.51 -1.26 22.53
C THR A 388 19.91 -0.11 21.74
N ARG A 389 20.41 0.11 20.53
CA ARG A 389 20.00 1.18 19.62
C ARG A 389 19.60 0.61 18.27
N LEU A 390 18.72 1.29 17.56
CA LEU A 390 18.45 1.02 16.16
C LEU A 390 18.17 2.30 15.39
N VAL A 391 18.39 2.26 14.08
CA VAL A 391 17.85 3.24 13.13
C VAL A 391 16.89 2.53 12.19
N ALA A 392 15.71 3.09 12.04
CA ALA A 392 14.63 2.61 11.21
C ALA A 392 14.20 3.69 10.22
N HIS A 393 13.48 3.30 9.16
CA HIS A 393 12.99 4.23 8.14
C HIS A 393 11.50 4.03 7.85
N TYR A 394 10.85 5.14 7.54
CA TYR A 394 9.53 5.22 6.93
C TYR A 394 9.64 5.97 5.60
N GLU A 395 9.33 5.29 4.50
CA GLU A 395 9.30 5.79 3.13
C GLU A 395 8.02 6.60 2.90
N ASN A 396 7.92 7.75 3.57
CA ASN A 396 6.81 8.71 3.58
C ASN A 396 6.27 9.04 2.17
N PRO A 397 5.25 8.32 1.68
CA PRO A 397 4.88 8.36 0.27
C PRO A 397 3.99 9.55 -0.02
N GLU A 398 4.16 10.22 -1.16
CA GLU A 398 3.38 11.41 -1.51
C GLU A 398 1.88 11.14 -1.67
N ASP A 399 1.51 9.90 -2.00
CA ASP A 399 0.13 9.44 -2.15
C ASP A 399 -0.43 8.79 -0.89
N ALA A 400 0.26 8.93 0.26
CA ALA A 400 -0.27 8.45 1.52
C ALA A 400 -1.64 9.06 1.81
N TRP A 401 -2.52 8.21 2.31
CA TRP A 401 -3.94 8.52 2.47
C TRP A 401 -4.24 9.67 3.43
N TYR A 402 -3.35 9.91 4.38
CA TYR A 402 -3.55 10.91 5.41
C TYR A 402 -3.29 12.35 4.92
N TRP A 403 -2.58 12.53 3.80
CA TRP A 403 -2.28 13.88 3.27
C TRP A 403 -3.53 14.64 2.87
N ALA A 404 -4.41 13.99 2.10
CA ALA A 404 -5.65 14.59 1.64
C ALA A 404 -6.63 14.87 2.79
N LEU A 405 -6.47 14.19 3.92
CA LEU A 405 -7.34 14.31 5.08
C LEU A 405 -6.85 15.30 6.14
N ASN A 406 -5.65 15.88 5.95
CA ASN A 406 -5.02 16.77 6.91
C ASN A 406 -4.20 17.88 6.23
N GLN A 407 -4.75 18.52 5.19
CA GLN A 407 -4.15 19.69 4.51
C GLN A 407 -2.69 19.50 4.05
N ASN A 408 -2.36 18.31 3.56
CA ASN A 408 -0.99 17.93 3.18
C ASN A 408 0.04 18.10 4.32
N ARG A 409 -0.39 18.04 5.59
CA ARG A 409 0.44 17.99 6.79
C ARG A 409 0.37 16.60 7.42
N LEU A 410 1.46 16.18 8.04
CA LEU A 410 1.51 14.89 8.73
C LEU A 410 0.60 14.95 9.98
N PRO A 411 -0.43 14.09 10.12
CA PRO A 411 -1.26 14.08 11.32
C PRO A 411 -0.44 13.75 12.57
N PHE A 412 -0.89 14.26 13.72
CA PHE A 412 -0.17 14.07 14.98
C PHE A 412 -0.11 12.60 15.38
N SER A 413 -1.20 11.87 15.23
CA SER A 413 -1.25 10.41 15.39
C SER A 413 -0.22 9.67 14.54
N VAL A 414 -0.10 10.03 13.26
CA VAL A 414 0.86 9.41 12.34
C VAL A 414 2.30 9.72 12.76
N LEU A 415 2.60 10.95 13.16
CA LEU A 415 3.92 11.32 13.67
C LEU A 415 4.30 10.52 14.93
N VAL A 416 3.35 10.36 15.85
CA VAL A 416 3.55 9.57 17.07
C VAL A 416 3.77 8.09 16.72
N GLU A 417 3.02 7.52 15.78
CA GLU A 417 3.23 6.13 15.36
C GLU A 417 4.59 5.91 14.67
N ILE A 418 4.99 6.81 13.76
CA ILE A 418 6.32 6.77 13.13
C ILE A 418 7.41 6.71 14.21
N ALA A 419 7.27 7.52 15.26
CA ALA A 419 8.25 7.56 16.34
C ALA A 419 8.25 6.31 17.24
N LEU A 420 7.11 5.65 17.42
CA LEU A 420 6.91 4.67 18.48
C LEU A 420 6.83 3.21 18.02
N GLN A 421 6.45 2.93 16.76
CA GLN A 421 6.46 1.57 16.22
C GLN A 421 7.85 0.91 16.29
N PRO A 422 8.97 1.61 16.03
CA PRO A 422 10.30 1.01 16.17
C PRO A 422 10.64 0.57 17.60
N CYS A 423 10.00 1.13 18.64
CA CYS A 423 10.15 0.65 20.02
C CYS A 423 9.53 -0.75 20.19
N GLY A 424 8.37 -1.00 19.58
CA GLY A 424 7.74 -2.33 19.54
C GLY A 424 8.58 -3.34 18.77
N PHE A 425 9.18 -2.91 17.65
CA PHE A 425 10.13 -3.73 16.91
C PHE A 425 11.36 -4.08 17.75
N MET A 426 11.97 -3.10 18.43
CA MET A 426 13.10 -3.33 19.33
C MET A 426 12.75 -4.31 20.46
N ALA A 427 11.56 -4.20 21.04
CA ALA A 427 11.10 -5.12 22.08
C ALA A 427 11.01 -6.57 21.56
N ALA A 428 10.53 -6.77 20.33
CA ALA A 428 10.54 -8.06 19.67
C ALA A 428 11.97 -8.54 19.36
N TYR A 429 12.85 -7.68 18.84
CA TYR A 429 14.27 -8.00 18.61
C TYR A 429 14.99 -8.45 19.91
N MET A 430 14.62 -7.90 21.06
CA MET A 430 15.16 -8.30 22.37
C MET A 430 14.52 -9.57 22.96
N GLY A 431 13.53 -10.16 22.29
CA GLY A 431 12.81 -11.35 22.78
C GLY A 431 11.94 -11.08 24.01
N SER A 432 11.42 -9.85 24.18
CA SER A 432 10.66 -9.48 25.39
C SER A 432 9.47 -10.41 25.65
N ALA A 433 8.70 -10.74 24.61
CA ALA A 433 7.54 -11.62 24.74
C ALA A 433 7.91 -13.08 25.08
N LEU A 434 9.11 -13.52 24.70
CA LEU A 434 9.63 -14.86 24.99
C LEU A 434 10.06 -15.03 26.46
N CYS A 435 10.17 -13.94 27.22
CA CYS A 435 10.50 -13.98 28.64
C CYS A 435 9.38 -14.53 29.53
N SER A 436 8.17 -14.73 28.99
CA SER A 436 7.05 -15.36 29.69
C SER A 436 6.50 -16.53 28.86
N GLU A 437 5.95 -17.53 29.55
CA GLU A 437 5.19 -18.61 28.94
C GLU A 437 3.75 -18.20 28.59
N ARG A 438 3.27 -17.08 29.14
CA ARG A 438 1.93 -16.54 28.89
C ARG A 438 1.93 -15.55 27.73
N ASP A 439 0.81 -15.43 27.04
CA ASP A 439 0.66 -14.42 26.00
C ASP A 439 0.62 -13.02 26.62
N LEU A 440 1.52 -12.15 26.15
CA LEU A 440 1.70 -10.81 26.68
C LEU A 440 1.18 -9.78 25.68
N LYS A 441 0.49 -8.77 26.22
CA LYS A 441 0.01 -7.60 25.51
C LYS A 441 1.02 -6.47 25.67
N PHE A 442 1.33 -5.78 24.58
CA PHE A 442 2.25 -4.63 24.57
C PHE A 442 1.44 -3.34 24.58
N ARG A 443 1.72 -2.44 25.52
CA ARG A 443 0.99 -1.18 25.69
C ARG A 443 1.94 -0.03 25.94
N ASN A 444 1.73 1.08 25.24
CA ASN A 444 2.35 2.33 25.63
C ASN A 444 1.76 2.79 26.96
N LEU A 445 2.59 3.31 27.85
CA LEU A 445 2.22 3.73 29.20
C LEU A 445 2.29 5.23 29.37
N SER A 446 3.32 5.85 28.80
CA SER A 446 3.56 7.28 28.89
C SER A 446 4.68 7.68 27.95
N GLY A 447 4.79 8.98 27.71
CA GLY A 447 5.95 9.56 27.07
C GLY A 447 5.87 11.07 27.04
N GLU A 448 6.93 11.66 26.52
CA GLU A 448 7.02 13.09 26.23
C GLU A 448 7.62 13.27 24.85
N GLY A 449 7.26 14.37 24.18
CA GLY A 449 7.73 14.63 22.84
C GLY A 449 7.74 16.12 22.52
N THR A 450 8.71 16.50 21.68
CA THR A 450 8.84 17.86 21.16
C THR A 450 8.94 17.80 19.65
N GLN A 451 7.96 18.35 18.94
CA GLN A 451 8.01 18.49 17.49
C GLN A 451 8.85 19.69 17.13
N LEU A 452 9.86 19.49 16.29
CA LEU A 452 10.85 20.50 15.90
C LEU A 452 10.64 20.98 14.47
N GLN A 453 9.97 20.15 13.66
CA GLN A 453 9.71 20.42 12.26
C GLN A 453 8.29 20.05 11.86
N ASP A 454 7.71 20.86 10.99
CA ASP A 454 6.46 20.58 10.30
C ASP A 454 6.73 19.75 9.05
N ILE A 455 6.01 18.65 8.88
CA ILE A 455 6.20 17.71 7.77
C ILE A 455 5.01 17.81 6.82
N ARG A 456 5.35 17.99 5.54
CA ARG A 456 4.44 18.15 4.43
C ARG A 456 4.58 17.01 3.43
N ARG A 457 3.54 16.84 2.62
CA ARG A 457 3.59 15.99 1.44
C ARG A 457 4.80 16.37 0.56
N GLY A 458 5.61 15.39 0.20
CA GLY A 458 6.83 15.58 -0.61
C GLY A 458 8.12 15.75 0.20
N ASP A 459 8.07 15.79 1.54
CA ASP A 459 9.28 15.92 2.37
C ASP A 459 10.16 14.66 2.45
N GLY A 460 9.78 13.59 1.74
CA GLY A 460 10.55 12.36 1.60
C GLY A 460 10.69 11.55 2.89
N ARG A 461 11.61 10.58 2.87
CA ARG A 461 11.89 9.59 3.92
C ARG A 461 12.07 10.23 5.30
N LEU A 462 11.49 9.58 6.31
CA LEU A 462 11.73 9.88 7.73
C LEU A 462 12.53 8.74 8.35
N SER A 463 13.60 9.08 9.06
CA SER A 463 14.46 8.14 9.79
C SER A 463 14.19 8.26 11.28
N ILE A 464 14.22 7.14 12.00
CA ILE A 464 13.86 7.04 13.40
C ILE A 464 14.97 6.32 14.15
N GLU A 465 15.64 7.05 15.02
CA GLU A 465 16.62 6.50 15.95
C GLU A 465 15.93 6.20 17.29
N VAL A 466 16.06 4.96 17.78
CA VAL A 466 15.53 4.54 19.08
C VAL A 466 16.65 3.96 19.93
N SER A 467 16.63 4.23 21.23
CA SER A 467 17.55 3.63 22.20
C SER A 467 16.78 3.15 23.43
N SER A 468 17.02 1.91 23.86
CA SER A 468 16.54 1.36 25.13
C SER A 468 17.30 2.00 26.29
N THR A 469 16.59 2.68 27.19
CA THR A 469 17.19 3.45 28.30
C THR A 469 17.00 2.77 29.64
N LYS A 470 15.96 1.95 29.79
CA LYS A 470 15.70 1.19 31.02
C LYS A 470 14.82 -0.03 30.73
N ILE A 471 15.09 -1.12 31.45
CA ILE A 471 14.25 -2.31 31.45
C ILE A 471 14.01 -2.70 32.92
N ALA A 472 12.76 -2.86 33.31
CA ALA A 472 12.35 -3.32 34.63
C ALA A 472 11.44 -4.53 34.51
N LYS A 473 11.64 -5.54 35.37
CA LYS A 473 10.86 -6.78 35.38
C LYS A 473 10.28 -7.05 36.76
N SER A 474 9.02 -7.47 36.82
CA SER A 474 8.35 -7.90 38.04
C SER A 474 7.29 -8.95 37.71
N GLY A 475 7.56 -10.22 38.04
CA GLY A 475 6.75 -11.35 37.56
C GLY A 475 6.75 -11.40 36.03
N ASP A 476 5.57 -11.56 35.43
CA ASP A 476 5.36 -11.52 33.98
C ASP A 476 5.38 -10.10 33.39
N MET A 477 5.36 -9.06 34.23
CA MET A 477 5.36 -7.68 33.77
C MET A 477 6.77 -7.22 33.41
N ILE A 478 6.92 -6.64 32.22
CA ILE A 478 8.16 -6.03 31.74
C ILE A 478 7.84 -4.59 31.36
N ILE A 479 8.58 -3.62 31.88
CA ILE A 479 8.51 -2.22 31.47
C ILE A 479 9.81 -1.86 30.78
N GLN A 480 9.70 -1.28 29.59
CA GLN A 480 10.83 -0.86 28.76
C GLN A 480 10.67 0.62 28.43
N ASP A 481 11.70 1.40 28.78
CA ASP A 481 11.77 2.83 28.49
C ASP A 481 12.72 3.05 27.32
N TYR A 482 12.36 4.00 26.46
CA TYR A 482 13.11 4.34 25.25
C TYR A 482 13.27 5.85 25.12
N SER A 483 14.37 6.28 24.51
CA SER A 483 14.45 7.58 23.86
C SER A 483 14.30 7.40 22.35
N PHE A 484 13.63 8.35 21.69
CA PHE A 484 13.47 8.35 20.23
C PHE A 484 13.82 9.70 19.61
N ARG A 485 14.24 9.67 18.34
CA ARG A 485 14.48 10.85 17.50
C ARG A 485 14.09 10.52 16.07
N VAL A 486 13.10 11.24 15.54
CA VAL A 486 12.70 11.25 14.13
C VAL A 486 13.42 12.40 13.42
N PHE A 487 14.01 12.14 12.27
CA PHE A 487 14.76 13.12 11.48
C PHE A 487 14.63 12.85 9.97
N ASN A 488 14.94 13.86 9.16
CA ASN A 488 15.07 13.73 7.70
C ASN A 488 16.30 14.52 7.22
N GLN A 489 16.44 14.69 5.91
CA GLN A 489 17.58 15.42 5.32
C GLN A 489 17.68 16.90 5.78
N ARG A 490 16.58 17.51 6.23
CA ARG A 490 16.55 18.90 6.72
C ARG A 490 16.88 19.01 8.21
N GLY A 491 16.84 17.92 8.97
CA GLY A 491 17.16 17.90 10.39
C GLY A 491 16.14 17.14 11.24
N ASP A 492 16.10 17.51 12.53
CA ASP A 492 15.24 16.85 13.52
C ASP A 492 13.77 17.23 13.33
N VAL A 493 12.91 16.21 13.38
CA VAL A 493 11.47 16.34 13.22
C VAL A 493 10.74 16.24 14.55
N TYR A 494 11.02 15.19 15.32
CA TYR A 494 10.33 14.89 16.57
C TYR A 494 11.24 14.10 17.49
N LYS A 495 11.33 14.45 18.76
CA LYS A 495 12.19 13.73 19.72
C LYS A 495 11.56 13.66 21.09
N GLY A 496 11.91 12.64 21.85
CA GLY A 496 11.31 12.44 23.16
C GLY A 496 11.69 11.13 23.82
N THR A 497 10.92 10.78 24.84
CA THR A 497 11.03 9.52 25.56
C THR A 497 9.67 8.85 25.70
N THR A 498 9.67 7.55 25.89
CA THR A 498 8.45 6.76 25.98
C THR A 498 8.66 5.52 26.85
N SER A 499 7.60 5.04 27.48
CA SER A 499 7.60 3.81 28.27
C SER A 499 6.52 2.87 27.73
N PHE A 500 6.90 1.61 27.51
CA PHE A 500 6.00 0.54 27.13
C PHE A 500 6.03 -0.57 28.16
N GLY A 501 4.90 -1.26 28.32
CA GLY A 501 4.79 -2.41 29.21
C GLY A 501 4.24 -3.64 28.51
N PHE A 502 4.74 -4.79 28.93
CA PHE A 502 4.16 -6.11 28.68
C PHE A 502 3.30 -6.52 29.87
N PHE A 503 2.07 -6.94 29.57
CA PHE A 503 1.08 -7.31 30.58
C PHE A 503 0.36 -8.59 30.16
N THR A 504 -0.03 -9.41 31.13
CA THR A 504 -1.00 -10.47 30.86
C THR A 504 -2.40 -9.85 30.65
N GLU A 505 -3.31 -10.63 30.07
CA GLU A 505 -4.69 -10.18 29.85
C GLU A 505 -5.39 -9.84 31.18
N GLU A 506 -5.16 -10.62 32.23
CA GLU A 506 -5.75 -10.39 33.56
C GLU A 506 -5.26 -9.08 34.19
N ALA A 507 -3.96 -8.78 34.03
CA ALA A 507 -3.39 -7.54 34.55
C ALA A 507 -3.99 -6.31 33.85
N LEU A 508 -4.29 -6.40 32.55
CA LEU A 508 -4.96 -5.32 31.81
C LEU A 508 -6.45 -5.20 32.15
N ALA A 509 -7.13 -6.30 32.48
CA ALA A 509 -8.54 -6.28 32.85
C ALA A 509 -8.80 -5.55 34.18
N GLN A 510 -7.78 -5.42 35.04
CA GLN A 510 -7.87 -4.76 36.35
C GLN A 510 -7.44 -3.29 36.33
N GLN A 511 -7.31 -2.66 35.16
CA GLN A 511 -6.90 -1.26 35.07
C GLN A 511 -7.96 -0.31 35.66
N ALA A 512 -7.56 0.47 36.67
CA ALA A 512 -8.43 1.39 37.39
C ALA A 512 -8.54 2.80 36.76
N GLY A 513 -7.96 3.03 35.58
CA GLY A 513 -7.89 4.35 34.96
C GLY A 513 -6.73 5.23 35.46
N LEU A 514 -6.76 6.51 35.09
CA LEU A 514 -5.83 7.55 35.53
C LEU A 514 -6.03 7.85 37.02
N ARG A 515 -4.95 7.82 37.80
CA ARG A 515 -5.00 8.17 39.24
C ARG A 515 -5.22 9.67 39.41
N GLY A 516 -6.16 10.03 40.29
CA GLY A 516 -6.46 11.41 40.64
C GLY A 516 -7.47 12.11 39.72
N GLU A 517 -7.83 11.48 38.59
CA GLU A 517 -8.88 11.97 37.70
C GLU A 517 -10.25 11.44 38.14
N LYS A 518 -11.25 12.31 38.09
CA LYS A 518 -12.64 11.92 38.38
C LYS A 518 -13.28 11.29 37.14
N PRO A 519 -14.21 10.34 37.30
CA PRO A 519 -15.06 9.87 36.20
C PRO A 519 -15.83 11.01 35.53
N TRP A 520 -16.29 10.77 34.30
CA TRP A 520 -17.13 11.74 33.58
C TRP A 520 -18.47 11.98 34.29
N GLU A 521 -18.79 13.23 34.59
CA GLU A 521 -20.00 13.62 35.31
C GLU A 521 -21.09 14.11 34.35
N GLY A 522 -21.79 13.19 33.68
CA GLY A 522 -23.12 13.41 33.07
C GLY A 522 -23.29 14.51 32.01
N ARG A 523 -22.24 15.21 31.58
CA ARG A 523 -22.32 16.28 30.57
C ARG A 523 -22.60 15.68 29.20
N ALA A 524 -23.67 16.13 28.55
CA ALA A 524 -23.97 15.78 27.16
C ALA A 524 -23.17 16.66 26.19
N VAL A 525 -22.50 16.05 25.21
CA VAL A 525 -21.75 16.75 24.16
C VAL A 525 -22.48 16.53 22.84
N THR A 526 -23.31 17.48 22.43
CA THR A 526 -24.31 17.25 21.37
C THR A 526 -24.13 18.10 20.13
N ARG A 527 -23.35 19.19 20.19
CA ARG A 527 -23.15 20.04 19.02
C ARG A 527 -22.29 19.28 18.00
N PRO A 528 -22.69 19.19 16.73
CA PRO A 528 -21.89 18.51 15.71
C PRO A 528 -20.49 19.13 15.61
N TYR A 529 -19.47 18.28 15.48
CA TYR A 529 -18.10 18.73 15.22
C TYR A 529 -18.06 19.62 13.96
N PRO A 530 -17.31 20.74 13.96
CA PRO A 530 -17.37 21.72 12.89
C PRO A 530 -16.91 21.15 11.56
N GLN A 531 -17.52 21.62 10.48
CA GLN A 531 -17.06 21.36 9.11
C GLN A 531 -16.22 22.54 8.64
N SER A 532 -14.91 22.33 8.53
CA SER A 532 -13.95 23.30 8.02
C SER A 532 -12.89 22.55 7.22
N GLU A 533 -12.39 23.15 6.13
CA GLU A 533 -11.24 22.61 5.39
C GLU A 533 -9.97 22.59 6.26
N ALA A 534 -9.95 23.41 7.32
CA ALA A 534 -8.89 23.47 8.31
C ALA A 534 -8.92 22.31 9.33
N LEU A 535 -9.92 21.42 9.30
CA LEU A 535 -10.10 20.34 10.26
C LEU A 535 -10.00 18.95 9.61
N PRO A 536 -9.53 17.91 10.34
CA PRO A 536 -9.43 16.57 9.80
C PRO A 536 -10.76 15.98 9.32
N GLN A 537 -10.71 15.24 8.21
CA GLN A 537 -11.89 14.67 7.56
C GLN A 537 -11.79 13.15 7.37
N GLY A 538 -12.92 12.55 6.96
CA GLY A 538 -13.01 11.14 6.60
C GLY A 538 -12.53 10.22 7.72
N ARG A 539 -11.64 9.28 7.37
CA ARG A 539 -11.13 8.26 8.31
C ARG A 539 -10.16 8.77 9.38
N LEU A 540 -9.68 10.03 9.30
CA LEU A 540 -8.93 10.66 10.39
C LEU A 540 -9.83 11.34 11.42
N ARG A 541 -11.13 11.55 11.14
CA ARG A 541 -12.01 12.23 12.09
C ARG A 541 -12.30 11.33 13.29
N MET A 542 -11.77 11.73 14.45
CA MET A 542 -11.87 11.01 15.72
C MET A 542 -12.85 11.67 16.71
N VAL A 543 -13.66 12.63 16.25
CA VAL A 543 -14.63 13.36 17.06
C VAL A 543 -15.94 13.53 16.29
N ASP A 544 -17.07 13.12 16.89
CA ASP A 544 -18.40 13.22 16.27
C ASP A 544 -19.08 14.54 16.64
N SER A 545 -19.05 14.85 17.93
CA SER A 545 -19.62 16.05 18.53
C SER A 545 -18.64 16.73 19.46
N TRP A 546 -18.85 18.02 19.68
CA TRP A 546 -18.06 18.85 20.57
C TRP A 546 -18.95 19.83 21.32
N ASP A 547 -18.39 20.51 22.31
CA ASP A 547 -19.02 21.59 23.05
C ASP A 547 -17.92 22.45 23.71
N TYR A 548 -18.24 23.67 24.13
CA TYR A 548 -17.23 24.58 24.67
C TYR A 548 -17.81 25.55 25.70
N GLU A 549 -16.95 25.89 26.65
CA GLU A 549 -17.10 26.93 27.66
C GLU A 549 -15.87 27.84 27.62
N PRO A 550 -15.86 29.01 28.29
CA PRO A 550 -14.75 29.97 28.17
C PRO A 550 -13.35 29.40 28.40
N SER A 551 -13.20 28.39 29.27
CA SER A 551 -11.92 27.76 29.61
C SER A 551 -11.89 26.24 29.40
N GLN A 552 -12.95 25.65 28.87
CA GLN A 552 -13.08 24.19 28.75
C GLN A 552 -13.68 23.80 27.41
N ILE A 553 -13.16 22.74 26.80
CA ILE A 553 -13.65 22.21 25.54
C ILE A 553 -13.94 20.73 25.73
N PHE A 554 -15.05 20.29 25.18
CA PHE A 554 -15.53 18.93 25.32
C PHE A 554 -15.69 18.29 23.95
N GLY A 555 -15.45 17.00 23.87
CA GLY A 555 -15.63 16.20 22.67
C GLY A 555 -16.29 14.86 23.00
N ALA A 556 -16.98 14.29 22.05
CA ALA A 556 -17.48 12.93 22.14
C ALA A 556 -17.41 12.21 20.79
N LYS A 557 -17.21 10.90 20.86
CA LYS A 557 -17.24 9.98 19.74
C LYS A 557 -17.90 8.67 20.15
N LYS A 558 -18.85 8.21 19.34
CA LYS A 558 -19.37 6.86 19.47
C LYS A 558 -18.33 5.88 18.96
N VAL A 559 -18.08 4.83 19.75
CA VAL A 559 -17.21 3.74 19.34
C VAL A 559 -17.95 2.91 18.31
N ASN A 560 -17.40 2.81 17.10
CA ASN A 560 -17.93 1.91 16.08
C ASN A 560 -16.99 0.69 15.95
N PRO A 561 -17.47 -0.54 16.25
CA PRO A 561 -16.67 -1.77 16.18
C PRO A 561 -16.09 -2.08 14.78
N GLU A 562 -16.65 -1.48 13.73
CA GLU A 562 -16.27 -1.64 12.32
C GLU A 562 -15.22 -0.62 11.86
N GLU A 563 -14.70 0.22 12.76
CA GLU A 563 -13.67 1.19 12.37
C GLU A 563 -12.37 0.49 11.96
N TRP A 564 -11.83 0.96 10.82
CA TRP A 564 -10.66 0.40 10.14
C TRP A 564 -9.44 0.19 11.05
N PHE A 565 -9.25 1.03 12.06
CA PHE A 565 -8.08 0.97 12.94
C PHE A 565 -8.14 -0.23 13.90
N PHE A 566 -9.31 -0.77 14.23
CA PHE A 566 -9.40 -1.97 15.07
C PHE A 566 -8.84 -3.20 14.36
N GLU A 567 -8.96 -3.20 13.04
CA GLU A 567 -8.36 -4.20 12.19
C GLU A 567 -6.88 -3.91 11.91
N ALA A 568 -6.50 -2.64 11.80
CA ALA A 568 -5.14 -2.26 11.40
C ALA A 568 -4.11 -2.24 12.56
N HIS A 569 -4.50 -1.97 13.80
CA HIS A 569 -3.54 -1.68 14.88
C HIS A 569 -2.84 -2.93 15.45
N PHE A 570 -3.58 -3.91 15.98
CA PHE A 570 -3.02 -5.19 16.39
C PHE A 570 -3.94 -6.32 15.93
N PHE A 571 -3.49 -7.08 14.94
CA PHE A 571 -4.30 -8.09 14.23
C PHE A 571 -5.03 -9.06 15.17
N GLU A 572 -4.40 -9.49 16.27
CA GLU A 572 -4.96 -10.43 17.25
C GLU A 572 -5.35 -9.78 18.59
N ASP A 573 -5.37 -8.45 18.65
CA ASP A 573 -5.60 -7.67 19.86
C ASP A 573 -6.31 -6.33 19.56
N PRO A 574 -7.54 -6.35 19.02
CA PRO A 574 -8.19 -5.16 18.49
C PRO A 574 -8.44 -4.11 19.59
N VAL A 575 -7.71 -3.00 19.48
CA VAL A 575 -7.77 -1.85 20.38
C VAL A 575 -7.53 -0.58 19.59
N MET A 576 -8.20 0.52 19.95
CA MET A 576 -7.91 1.83 19.35
C MET A 576 -6.45 2.21 19.64
N PRO A 577 -5.67 2.61 18.62
CA PRO A 577 -4.34 3.18 18.83
C PRO A 577 -4.37 4.35 19.82
N GLY A 578 -3.43 4.36 20.77
CA GLY A 578 -3.29 5.47 21.71
C GLY A 578 -3.05 6.80 20.99
N SER A 579 -2.27 6.76 19.90
CA SER A 579 -2.01 7.88 18.99
C SER A 579 -3.28 8.49 18.40
N LEU A 580 -4.28 7.69 18.01
CA LEU A 580 -5.59 8.17 17.56
C LEU A 580 -6.43 8.74 18.72
N GLY A 581 -6.23 8.24 19.93
CA GLY A 581 -6.75 8.86 21.15
C GLY A 581 -6.19 10.27 21.33
N LEU A 582 -4.88 10.46 21.17
CA LEU A 582 -4.26 11.79 21.22
C LEU A 582 -4.72 12.69 20.07
N GLU A 583 -4.89 12.14 18.86
CA GLU A 583 -5.44 12.85 17.71
C GLU A 583 -6.86 13.38 17.97
N SER A 584 -7.68 12.64 18.70
CA SER A 584 -9.02 13.14 19.07
C SER A 584 -8.94 14.39 19.96
N LEU A 585 -7.93 14.47 20.83
CA LEU A 585 -7.67 15.63 21.69
C LEU A 585 -7.14 16.82 20.87
N THR A 586 -6.25 16.59 19.91
CA THR A 586 -5.78 17.65 18.99
C THR A 586 -6.88 18.18 18.07
N GLN A 587 -7.86 17.34 17.72
CA GLN A 587 -9.01 17.74 16.91
C GLN A 587 -9.92 18.72 17.63
N ILE A 588 -10.32 18.46 18.89
CA ILE A 588 -11.13 19.45 19.62
C ILE A 588 -10.34 20.70 20.00
N ALA A 589 -9.02 20.62 20.16
CA ALA A 589 -8.16 21.80 20.27
C ALA A 589 -8.24 22.64 18.97
N SER A 590 -8.08 21.99 17.81
CA SER A 590 -8.19 22.62 16.48
C SER A 590 -9.58 23.22 16.22
N ALA A 591 -10.65 22.58 16.69
CA ALA A 591 -12.01 23.09 16.56
C ALA A 591 -12.22 24.39 17.35
N GLU A 592 -11.66 24.50 18.55
CA GLU A 592 -11.67 25.74 19.34
C GLU A 592 -10.83 26.83 18.69
N ALA A 593 -9.71 26.44 18.11
CA ALA A 593 -8.85 27.30 17.30
C ALA A 593 -9.63 27.90 16.12
N ASP A 594 -10.19 27.06 15.25
CA ASP A 594 -11.00 27.46 14.09
C ASP A 594 -12.21 28.33 14.51
N ARG A 595 -12.83 28.06 15.67
CA ARG A 595 -13.90 28.92 16.20
C ARG A 595 -13.42 30.32 16.57
N ARG A 596 -12.21 30.45 17.14
CA ARG A 596 -11.64 31.75 17.54
C ARG A 596 -11.10 32.52 16.34
N LEU A 597 -10.43 31.85 15.41
CA LEU A 597 -9.90 32.44 14.18
C LEU A 597 -10.30 31.57 12.98
N PRO A 598 -11.53 31.78 12.45
CA PRO A 598 -12.01 31.04 11.30
C PRO A 598 -11.10 31.20 10.07
N HIS A 599 -10.98 30.14 9.27
CA HIS A 599 -10.20 30.11 8.02
C HIS A 599 -8.68 30.26 8.18
N LYS A 600 -8.17 30.25 9.42
CA LYS A 600 -6.73 30.13 9.67
C LYS A 600 -6.32 28.66 9.76
N ASN A 601 -5.10 28.38 9.35
CA ASN A 601 -4.50 27.07 9.51
C ASN A 601 -3.91 26.95 10.92
N TRP A 602 -3.90 25.72 11.42
CA TRP A 602 -3.40 25.40 12.75
C TRP A 602 -2.50 24.19 12.70
N ARG A 603 -1.57 24.09 13.65
CA ARG A 603 -0.77 22.89 13.87
C ARG A 603 -0.40 22.75 15.34
N VAL A 604 0.07 21.57 15.73
CA VAL A 604 0.80 21.40 16.99
C VAL A 604 2.03 22.31 16.95
N ALA A 605 2.21 23.12 17.98
CA ALA A 605 3.23 24.15 18.03
C ALA A 605 4.64 23.53 18.07
N LEU A 606 5.51 24.01 17.18
CA LEU A 606 6.90 23.56 17.15
C LEU A 606 7.66 24.03 18.39
N ASN A 607 8.67 23.27 18.79
CA ASN A 607 9.54 23.53 19.95
C ASN A 607 8.79 23.56 21.30
N THR A 608 7.58 22.99 21.36
CA THR A 608 6.83 22.80 22.60
C THR A 608 6.81 21.32 22.99
N THR A 609 7.10 21.05 24.26
CA THR A 609 7.08 19.69 24.81
C THR A 609 5.71 19.36 25.36
N HIS A 610 5.09 18.31 24.85
CA HIS A 610 3.86 17.73 25.37
C HIS A 610 4.13 16.35 25.98
N ASN A 611 3.24 15.90 26.86
CA ASN A 611 3.40 14.66 27.62
C ASN A 611 2.11 13.88 27.58
N TRP A 612 2.19 12.57 27.40
CA TRP A 612 1.01 11.70 27.42
C TRP A 612 1.14 10.58 28.45
N VAL A 613 -0.01 10.13 28.93
CA VAL A 613 -0.13 9.00 29.85
C VAL A 613 -1.31 8.13 29.43
N TYR A 614 -1.13 6.81 29.44
CA TYR A 614 -2.17 5.84 29.14
C TYR A 614 -2.38 4.86 30.31
N ARG A 615 -3.60 4.78 30.84
CA ARG A 615 -4.01 3.90 31.93
C ARG A 615 -5.35 3.22 31.65
N GLY A 616 -5.56 2.80 30.41
CA GLY A 616 -6.74 2.08 29.98
C GLY A 616 -6.72 1.82 28.48
N GLN A 617 -7.86 1.43 27.92
CA GLN A 617 -7.97 1.06 26.50
C GLN A 617 -9.39 1.24 25.99
N VAL A 618 -9.52 1.56 24.71
CA VAL A 618 -10.80 1.57 23.98
C VAL A 618 -10.86 0.32 23.12
N ARG A 619 -11.82 -0.56 23.41
CA ARG A 619 -12.08 -1.84 22.73
C ARG A 619 -13.39 -1.78 21.97
N LYS A 620 -13.60 -2.75 21.07
CA LYS A 620 -14.81 -2.85 20.24
C LYS A 620 -16.14 -2.86 21.02
N HIS A 621 -16.15 -3.34 22.26
CA HIS A 621 -17.38 -3.40 23.07
C HIS A 621 -17.66 -2.13 23.88
N ASN A 622 -16.70 -1.19 23.93
CA ASN A 622 -16.95 0.11 24.55
C ASN A 622 -17.96 0.89 23.72
N LYS A 623 -18.66 1.83 24.35
CA LYS A 623 -19.78 2.54 23.72
C LYS A 623 -19.37 3.92 23.26
N GLU A 624 -18.64 4.64 24.10
CA GLU A 624 -18.36 6.05 23.86
C GLU A 624 -16.99 6.46 24.38
N VAL A 625 -16.33 7.31 23.60
CA VAL A 625 -15.16 8.08 23.99
C VAL A 625 -15.59 9.51 24.25
N ARG A 626 -15.17 10.08 25.38
CA ARG A 626 -15.39 11.50 25.70
C ARG A 626 -14.08 12.20 26.00
N LEU A 627 -14.04 13.49 25.75
CA LEU A 627 -12.83 14.27 25.76
C LEU A 627 -13.08 15.55 26.54
N LYS A 628 -12.08 15.97 27.32
CA LYS A 628 -12.07 17.25 28.03
C LYS A 628 -10.71 17.91 27.86
N LEU A 629 -10.71 19.17 27.44
CA LEU A 629 -9.54 20.05 27.43
C LEU A 629 -9.81 21.21 28.38
N ASP A 630 -8.83 21.51 29.21
CA ASP A 630 -8.77 22.72 30.03
C ASP A 630 -7.71 23.65 29.41
N VAL A 631 -8.08 24.91 29.13
CA VAL A 631 -7.12 25.92 28.63
C VAL A 631 -6.15 26.28 29.76
N SER A 632 -4.88 25.89 29.63
CA SER A 632 -3.85 26.12 30.63
C SER A 632 -2.93 27.30 30.28
N GLY A 633 -2.93 27.76 29.03
CA GLY A 633 -2.18 28.93 28.60
C GLY A 633 -2.68 29.54 27.29
N GLN A 634 -2.43 30.83 27.10
CA GLN A 634 -2.76 31.55 25.86
C GLN A 634 -1.69 32.61 25.56
N ARG A 635 -1.22 32.63 24.32
CA ARG A 635 -0.38 33.71 23.72
C ARG A 635 -1.06 34.18 22.42
N ASP A 636 -0.58 35.27 21.82
CA ASP A 636 -1.26 35.94 20.69
C ASP A 636 -1.66 34.96 19.56
N ASN A 637 -0.81 33.98 19.23
CA ASN A 637 -1.06 32.98 18.19
C ASN A 637 -1.07 31.53 18.72
N GLU A 638 -1.13 31.30 20.03
CA GLU A 638 -1.03 29.94 20.60
C GLU A 638 -2.04 29.69 21.72
N LEU A 639 -2.51 28.46 21.80
CA LEU A 639 -3.33 27.95 22.91
C LEU A 639 -2.71 26.67 23.46
N THR A 640 -2.53 26.62 24.78
CA THR A 640 -2.02 25.45 25.49
C THR A 640 -3.14 24.82 26.30
N PHE A 641 -3.22 23.49 26.23
CA PHE A 641 -4.26 22.70 26.88
C PHE A 641 -3.66 21.55 27.70
N ASP A 642 -4.33 21.25 28.81
CA ASP A 642 -4.22 19.97 29.50
C ASP A 642 -5.51 19.19 29.26
N SER A 643 -5.41 17.89 29.06
CA SER A 643 -6.54 17.14 28.53
C SER A 643 -6.65 15.71 29.01
N VAL A 644 -7.90 15.23 29.07
CA VAL A 644 -8.26 13.89 29.52
C VAL A 644 -9.22 13.26 28.51
N LEU A 645 -8.96 12.01 28.15
CA LEU A 645 -9.84 11.14 27.39
C LEU A 645 -10.45 10.09 28.30
N TYR A 646 -11.75 9.93 28.17
CA TYR A 646 -12.59 8.99 28.91
C TYR A 646 -13.11 7.90 27.99
N CYS A 647 -13.17 6.67 28.47
CA CYS A 647 -13.81 5.54 27.81
C CYS A 647 -14.89 5.01 28.73
N ASP A 648 -16.15 5.07 28.30
CA ASP A 648 -17.31 4.71 29.12
C ASP A 648 -17.23 5.31 30.55
N ASP A 649 -17.01 6.63 30.61
CA ASP A 649 -16.83 7.44 31.84
C ASP A 649 -15.50 7.28 32.59
N LEU A 650 -14.71 6.24 32.32
CA LEU A 650 -13.42 6.03 32.99
C LEU A 650 -12.31 6.90 32.35
N PRO A 651 -11.58 7.74 33.11
CA PRO A 651 -10.46 8.50 32.57
C PRO A 651 -9.31 7.55 32.26
N ILE A 652 -8.90 7.48 31.00
CA ILE A 652 -7.88 6.51 30.56
C ILE A 652 -6.65 7.16 29.96
N TYR A 653 -6.77 8.25 29.18
CA TYR A 653 -5.62 8.91 28.56
C TYR A 653 -5.52 10.36 29.00
N LYS A 654 -4.28 10.83 29.13
CA LYS A 654 -3.97 12.22 29.43
C LYS A 654 -3.00 12.75 28.40
N LEU A 655 -3.20 13.99 27.94
CA LEU A 655 -2.24 14.73 27.12
C LEU A 655 -2.11 16.14 27.71
N ASP A 656 -0.96 16.39 28.32
CA ASP A 656 -0.65 17.64 29.01
C ASP A 656 0.27 18.51 28.17
N LYS A 657 0.11 19.83 28.30
CA LYS A 657 0.87 20.86 27.59
C LYS A 657 0.77 20.77 26.07
N LEU A 658 -0.34 20.26 25.54
CA LEU A 658 -0.61 20.32 24.11
C LEU A 658 -0.73 21.79 23.71
N THR A 659 0.19 22.29 22.89
CA THR A 659 0.10 23.64 22.35
C THR A 659 -0.25 23.58 20.87
N ILE A 660 -1.27 24.32 20.46
CA ILE A 660 -1.57 24.55 19.05
C ILE A 660 -1.20 25.99 18.71
N GLU A 661 -0.66 26.20 17.51
CA GLU A 661 -0.31 27.53 16.99
C GLU A 661 -1.06 27.84 15.69
N VAL A 662 -1.46 29.10 15.53
CA VAL A 662 -1.93 29.65 14.27
C VAL A 662 -0.75 29.75 13.32
N VAL A 663 -0.91 29.25 12.11
CA VAL A 663 0.06 29.42 11.04
C VAL A 663 -0.56 30.18 9.89
N ASP A 664 0.20 31.12 9.34
CA ASP A 664 -0.20 31.78 8.11
C ASP A 664 -0.24 30.76 6.96
N SER A 665 -1.20 30.95 6.07
CA SER A 665 -1.60 30.04 5.00
C SER A 665 -0.49 29.73 4.02
#